data_AF-A0A814DLI2-F1
#
_entry.id   AF-A0A814DLI2-F1
#
_cell.length_a   1.000
_cell.length_b   1.000
_cell.length_c   1.000
_cell.angle_alpha   90.00
_cell.angle_beta   90.00
_cell.angle_gamma   90.00
#
_symmetry.space_group_name_H-M   'P 1'
#
loop_
_entity.id
_entity.type
_entity.pdbx_description
1 polymer ?
#
loop_
_entity_poly.entity_id
_entity_poly.type
_entity_poly.pdbx_seq_one_letter_code
_entity_poly.pdbx_strand_id
1 'polypeptide(L)'
;MEISTIIPPTESRTVIITTKFDEKLKQKRKRRKTIIAAGFAVVRRIDNSEFKKSKMDKRTFGGIVLSNGLTALLISDPTTPKSSAALSVFVGSWQDPIEAQGLAHFLEHMLFMGTKKYPDVNEYSDYNQQHGGNRNAFTTDEQTVYFFDVNKNAFPEMLDRFAQFFVSPLLTKKWYDKEMEAVNSEYLNAKSNDVWKQIFILKNSSNPKFPYSRLNVGTLDILKRENIGDLLNNFYQKYYTSKNMKLVIIELEQLTVKLFSEIPTGLPQDEFLNFTGELPFLNTHLQRQILILPNKEFHQMTVYWVLPSMLKEYQSEPLTFIDYLMTYDCDGCLFVFYTNSAELKGVSQWREFWLMMQKTAMLAHTFRERRRSIDESADLAFDLQQKPMTLVLKNPEQYIYDESKFLRLLNMCSPDNMQLHVASSSFQRLNLTWNTEPWLGAKFINEKIPPLLAQRWKYLRFDSNNNTYGLSFFLLHNPYFDQIQKIIDTNVIISTVNVTYWPLPILNNYGLVVWHQLDTEFLLPKTLFFTRFSSNLIPDNPELQMFLNVYSELLKESLKIEKYYAGLLGSTFIVNTNDNGMTLEAMTWNRTRELRRVFIDSIVQIEIFGHGDMNSTTLKDYAQTLVMKAIYDQGYQLALIQSAVLKTAVQLRIPNDAEGDERIELFLRDYYHKFIQQKSEQQFQQEKQTLIQLKRAPFLTMAARAAANWQQIYSQNLDFDRTDKEVAAIENATLIAFRQFYEQFLLSNQNRSKLAIQLFSQNYSRTSLPDASGYAKATVILKDEDAHQQRQNWTKWQFVPKYPIQNFE
;
A
#
# COMPACT_ATOMS: atom_id res chain seq x y z
N MET A 1 19.90 -29.64 -54.66
CA MET A 1 18.66 -28.86 -54.46
C MET A 1 18.85 -28.10 -53.15
N GLU A 2 19.68 -27.05 -53.07
CA GLU A 2 19.76 -25.84 -53.92
C GLU A 2 18.42 -25.08 -53.99
N ILE A 3 18.33 -23.74 -53.88
CA ILE A 3 19.29 -22.67 -53.48
C ILE A 3 18.47 -21.40 -53.13
N SER A 4 19.04 -20.50 -52.31
CA SER A 4 18.75 -19.04 -52.11
C SER A 4 17.34 -18.41 -51.97
N THR A 5 17.33 -17.41 -51.10
CA THR A 5 16.45 -16.22 -50.91
C THR A 5 16.56 -15.15 -52.05
N ILE A 6 16.02 -13.91 -51.84
CA ILE A 6 16.25 -12.61 -52.58
C ILE A 6 15.35 -12.42 -53.86
N ILE A 7 14.70 -11.29 -54.22
CA ILE A 7 14.50 -9.87 -53.72
C ILE A 7 13.12 -9.28 -54.24
N PRO A 8 12.61 -8.09 -53.80
CA PRO A 8 11.38 -7.39 -54.31
C PRO A 8 11.75 -6.28 -55.35
N PRO A 9 11.13 -5.08 -55.49
CA PRO A 9 9.73 -4.56 -55.39
C PRO A 9 9.22 -3.85 -56.70
N THR A 10 7.97 -3.32 -56.77
CA THR A 10 7.61 -1.99 -57.36
C THR A 10 6.10 -1.64 -57.31
N GLU A 11 5.82 -0.38 -56.91
CA GLU A 11 4.79 0.57 -57.39
C GLU A 11 3.26 0.30 -57.40
N SER A 12 2.58 0.95 -56.45
CA SER A 12 1.32 1.75 -56.55
C SER A 12 0.28 1.51 -57.66
N ARG A 13 -0.97 1.27 -57.25
CA ARG A 13 -2.18 1.84 -57.90
C ARG A 13 -3.23 2.30 -56.88
N THR A 14 -3.73 3.52 -57.09
CA THR A 14 -4.81 4.15 -56.32
C THR A 14 -6.18 3.74 -56.86
N VAL A 15 -7.16 3.48 -55.99
CA VAL A 15 -8.57 3.36 -56.37
C VAL A 15 -9.38 4.42 -55.62
N ILE A 16 -10.11 5.26 -56.37
CA ILE A 16 -10.97 6.31 -55.85
C ILE A 16 -12.41 5.78 -55.83
N ILE A 17 -13.07 5.85 -54.67
CA ILE A 17 -14.52 5.66 -54.55
C ILE A 17 -15.11 6.91 -53.91
N THR A 18 -16.00 7.59 -54.64
CA THR A 18 -16.72 8.78 -54.20
C THR A 18 -18.14 8.43 -53.76
N THR A 19 -18.53 8.86 -52.55
CA THR A 19 -19.94 8.93 -52.11
C THR A 19 -20.27 10.32 -51.59
N LYS A 20 -21.48 10.79 -51.88
CA LYS A 20 -21.91 12.19 -51.70
C LYS A 20 -22.05 12.57 -50.22
N PHE A 21 -21.63 13.77 -49.87
CA PHE A 21 -21.83 14.39 -48.56
C PHE A 21 -23.20 15.12 -48.49
N ASP A 22 -23.91 15.00 -47.38
CA ASP A 22 -25.18 15.69 -47.12
C ASP A 22 -24.96 16.97 -46.28
N GLU A 23 -25.63 18.08 -46.64
CA GLU A 23 -25.18 19.45 -46.35
C GLU A 23 -25.76 20.09 -45.06
N LYS A 24 -26.20 19.29 -44.07
CA LYS A 24 -26.92 19.81 -42.88
C LYS A 24 -26.11 20.05 -41.58
N LEU A 25 -24.78 20.02 -41.62
CA LEU A 25 -23.92 20.21 -40.42
C LEU A 25 -23.27 21.59 -40.24
N LYS A 26 -23.58 22.60 -41.08
CA LYS A 26 -22.90 23.91 -41.05
C LYS A 26 -23.34 24.91 -39.96
N GLN A 27 -24.50 24.75 -39.31
CA GLN A 27 -25.02 25.78 -38.37
C GLN A 27 -24.62 25.64 -36.89
N LYS A 28 -24.23 24.46 -36.37
CA LYS A 28 -23.84 24.31 -34.94
C LYS A 28 -22.41 24.74 -34.60
N ARG A 29 -21.56 25.10 -35.57
CA ARG A 29 -20.13 25.44 -35.35
C ARG A 29 -19.84 26.91 -35.00
N LYS A 30 -20.84 27.80 -34.91
CA LYS A 30 -20.62 29.27 -34.82
C LYS A 30 -20.66 29.91 -33.42
N ARG A 31 -20.60 29.12 -32.32
CA ARG A 31 -20.56 29.60 -30.92
C ARG A 31 -19.37 29.10 -30.07
N ARG A 32 -18.22 28.82 -30.70
CA ARG A 32 -16.93 28.57 -30.02
C ARG A 32 -15.76 29.27 -30.75
N LYS A 33 -15.67 30.59 -30.61
CA LYS A 33 -14.45 31.39 -30.88
C LYS A 33 -14.38 32.58 -29.92
N THR A 34 -13.15 33.00 -29.63
CA THR A 34 -12.67 33.86 -28.52
C THR A 34 -12.43 33.00 -27.27
N ILE A 35 -11.19 32.75 -26.82
CA ILE A 35 -9.94 33.54 -26.94
C ILE A 35 -8.87 32.80 -27.78
N ILE A 36 -8.06 33.55 -28.53
CA ILE A 36 -6.80 33.07 -29.13
C ILE A 36 -5.65 33.72 -28.35
N ALA A 37 -4.82 32.90 -27.71
CA ALA A 37 -3.48 33.22 -27.27
C ALA A 37 -2.55 32.12 -27.80
N ALA A 38 -1.28 32.45 -28.09
CA ALA A 38 -0.42 31.63 -28.93
C ALA A 38 0.03 30.31 -28.28
N GLY A 39 0.34 29.32 -29.15
CA GLY A 39 1.36 28.30 -28.86
C GLY A 39 0.86 26.89 -28.57
N PHE A 40 -0.13 26.72 -27.71
CA PHE A 40 -0.41 25.39 -27.13
C PHE A 40 -1.88 24.99 -27.21
N ALA A 41 -2.14 23.86 -27.87
CA ALA A 41 -3.48 23.38 -28.18
C ALA A 41 -3.70 21.95 -27.70
N VAL A 42 -4.91 21.64 -27.23
CA VAL A 42 -5.34 20.26 -27.00
C VAL A 42 -5.60 19.61 -28.37
N VAL A 43 -4.78 18.63 -28.74
CA VAL A 43 -4.83 17.96 -30.06
C VAL A 43 -5.81 16.78 -30.08
N ARG A 44 -6.06 16.15 -28.93
CA ARG A 44 -7.07 15.09 -28.76
C ARG A 44 -7.79 15.26 -27.44
N ARG A 45 -9.09 14.95 -27.43
CA ARG A 45 -9.91 14.78 -26.24
C ARG A 45 -10.46 13.36 -26.18
N ILE A 46 -10.72 12.88 -24.97
CA ILE A 46 -11.41 11.62 -24.66
C ILE A 46 -12.56 12.02 -23.73
N ASP A 47 -13.79 11.70 -24.11
CA ASP A 47 -14.98 12.15 -23.39
C ASP A 47 -15.37 11.19 -22.25
N ASN A 48 -16.08 11.70 -21.23
CA ASN A 48 -16.51 10.92 -20.06
C ASN A 48 -17.26 9.61 -20.41
N SER A 49 -17.95 9.56 -21.55
CA SER A 49 -18.65 8.38 -22.05
C SER A 49 -17.73 7.20 -22.42
N GLU A 50 -16.44 7.45 -22.65
CA GLU A 50 -15.46 6.41 -22.98
C GLU A 50 -14.94 5.67 -21.72
N PHE A 51 -15.17 6.22 -20.52
CA PHE A 51 -14.72 5.65 -19.25
C PHE A 51 -15.78 4.74 -18.63
N LYS A 52 -15.43 3.47 -18.38
CA LYS A 52 -16.30 2.49 -17.71
C LYS A 52 -16.15 2.58 -16.18
N LYS A 53 -16.71 3.63 -15.59
CA LYS A 53 -16.74 3.83 -14.12
C LYS A 53 -17.85 3.02 -13.43
N SER A 54 -17.76 2.88 -12.11
CA SER A 54 -18.83 2.33 -11.27
C SER A 54 -20.12 3.14 -11.36
N LYS A 55 -21.28 2.49 -11.23
CA LYS A 55 -22.60 3.13 -11.11
C LYS A 55 -22.67 4.10 -9.92
N MET A 56 -21.91 3.84 -8.85
CA MET A 56 -21.86 4.68 -7.66
C MET A 56 -20.92 5.90 -7.81
N ASP A 57 -20.00 5.86 -8.78
CA ASP A 57 -19.04 6.94 -8.99
C ASP A 57 -19.69 8.12 -9.73
N LYS A 58 -20.03 9.18 -8.99
CA LYS A 58 -20.66 10.39 -9.51
C LYS A 58 -19.69 11.34 -10.23
N ARG A 59 -18.37 11.12 -10.12
CA ARG A 59 -17.33 11.98 -10.71
C ARG A 59 -17.34 11.92 -12.23
N THR A 60 -16.78 12.93 -12.88
CA THR A 60 -16.58 12.89 -14.35
C THR A 60 -15.11 12.72 -14.68
N PHE A 61 -14.85 11.94 -15.72
CA PHE A 61 -13.52 11.65 -16.23
C PHE A 61 -13.37 12.23 -17.63
N GLY A 62 -12.18 12.67 -18.00
CA GLY A 62 -11.88 13.17 -19.33
C GLY A 62 -10.40 12.99 -19.63
N GLY A 63 -10.05 12.86 -20.91
CA GLY A 63 -8.67 12.83 -21.35
C GLY A 63 -8.33 14.01 -22.25
N ILE A 64 -7.12 14.53 -22.12
CA ILE A 64 -6.54 15.44 -23.09
C ILE A 64 -5.15 14.97 -23.51
N VAL A 65 -4.80 15.25 -24.77
CA VAL A 65 -3.41 15.22 -25.25
C VAL A 65 -3.05 16.62 -25.69
N LEU A 66 -1.97 17.17 -25.14
CA LEU A 66 -1.45 18.50 -25.46
C LEU A 66 -0.62 18.47 -26.75
N SER A 67 -0.37 19.63 -27.36
CA SER A 67 0.42 19.73 -28.60
C SER A 67 1.91 19.36 -28.43
N ASN A 68 2.44 19.40 -27.20
CA ASN A 68 3.76 18.82 -26.89
C ASN A 68 3.73 17.29 -26.69
N GLY A 69 2.56 16.65 -26.81
CA GLY A 69 2.38 15.20 -26.64
C GLY A 69 2.18 14.72 -25.21
N LEU A 70 2.12 15.61 -24.21
CA LEU A 70 1.74 15.22 -22.85
C LEU A 70 0.29 14.72 -22.84
N THR A 71 0.09 13.55 -22.24
CA THR A 71 -1.23 12.96 -22.02
C THR A 71 -1.66 13.20 -20.59
N ALA A 72 -2.85 13.78 -20.39
CA ALA A 72 -3.41 14.04 -19.06
C ALA A 72 -4.81 13.44 -18.89
N LEU A 73 -5.01 12.71 -17.79
CA LEU A 73 -6.31 12.32 -17.27
C LEU A 73 -6.83 13.41 -16.33
N LEU A 74 -8.08 13.79 -16.55
CA LEU A 74 -8.79 14.83 -15.81
C LEU A 74 -9.95 14.18 -15.07
N ILE A 75 -10.04 14.44 -13.77
CA ILE A 75 -11.11 13.94 -12.90
C ILE A 75 -11.77 15.16 -12.30
N SER A 76 -13.09 15.30 -12.42
CA SER A 76 -13.84 16.31 -11.67
C SER A 76 -14.69 15.66 -10.59
N ASP A 77 -14.43 16.09 -9.36
CA ASP A 77 -15.23 15.82 -8.17
C ASP A 77 -15.56 17.17 -7.51
N PRO A 78 -16.75 17.76 -7.78
CA PRO A 78 -17.16 19.00 -7.14
C PRO A 78 -17.19 18.93 -5.60
N THR A 79 -17.30 17.73 -5.03
CA THR A 79 -17.45 17.48 -3.59
C THR A 79 -16.13 17.18 -2.86
N THR A 80 -15.00 17.09 -3.56
CA THR A 80 -13.71 16.88 -2.88
C THR A 80 -13.29 18.13 -2.10
N PRO A 81 -12.87 18.01 -0.81
CA PRO A 81 -12.27 19.11 -0.06
C PRO A 81 -10.86 19.46 -0.57
N LYS A 82 -10.18 18.47 -1.16
CA LYS A 82 -8.80 18.58 -1.65
C LYS A 82 -8.68 18.18 -3.11
N SER A 83 -8.02 19.05 -3.88
CA SER A 83 -7.57 18.75 -5.23
C SER A 83 -6.20 18.08 -5.18
N SER A 84 -5.84 17.35 -6.23
CA SER A 84 -4.59 16.60 -6.29
C SER A 84 -4.09 16.54 -7.73
N ALA A 85 -2.78 16.48 -7.90
CA ALA A 85 -2.16 16.12 -9.16
C ALA A 85 -1.01 15.14 -8.95
N ALA A 86 -0.78 14.31 -9.96
CA ALA A 86 0.34 13.39 -10.02
C ALA A 86 0.89 13.34 -11.45
N LEU A 87 2.21 13.27 -11.58
CA LEU A 87 2.88 13.12 -12.87
C LEU A 87 3.88 11.97 -12.78
N SER A 88 3.68 10.95 -13.62
CA SER A 88 4.63 9.87 -13.85
C SER A 88 5.51 10.21 -15.04
N VAL A 89 6.82 10.02 -14.90
CA VAL A 89 7.81 10.02 -15.97
C VAL A 89 8.23 8.57 -16.21
N PHE A 90 8.20 8.08 -17.45
CA PHE A 90 8.61 6.72 -17.79
C PHE A 90 10.14 6.62 -17.89
N VAL A 91 10.78 6.77 -16.73
CA VAL A 91 12.20 6.59 -16.51
C VAL A 91 12.38 6.19 -15.05
N GLY A 92 13.25 5.22 -14.76
CA GLY A 92 13.57 4.79 -13.41
C GLY A 92 15.03 4.36 -13.30
N SER A 93 15.34 3.54 -12.29
CA SER A 93 16.70 3.08 -12.03
C SER A 93 17.35 2.31 -13.19
N TRP A 94 16.57 1.67 -14.06
CA TRP A 94 17.11 0.94 -15.21
C TRP A 94 17.81 1.83 -16.25
N GLN A 95 17.47 3.12 -16.29
CA GLN A 95 18.12 4.12 -17.14
C GLN A 95 19.33 4.79 -16.49
N ASP A 96 19.67 4.46 -15.23
CA ASP A 96 20.85 4.98 -14.55
C ASP A 96 22.14 4.66 -15.35
N PRO A 97 23.07 5.62 -15.48
CA PRO A 97 24.43 5.34 -15.94
C PRO A 97 25.07 4.28 -15.04
N ILE A 98 25.85 3.35 -15.63
CA ILE A 98 26.47 2.23 -14.90
C ILE A 98 27.35 2.76 -13.76
N GLU A 99 28.02 3.87 -14.02
CA GLU A 99 28.88 4.57 -13.09
C GLU A 99 28.11 5.33 -12.00
N ALA A 100 26.85 5.73 -12.21
CA ALA A 100 26.04 6.55 -11.30
C ALA A 100 24.69 5.88 -10.99
N GLN A 101 24.76 4.68 -10.41
CA GLN A 101 23.59 3.94 -9.93
C GLN A 101 22.89 4.70 -8.78
N GLY A 102 21.56 4.85 -8.87
CA GLY A 102 20.73 5.71 -8.03
C GLY A 102 20.54 7.14 -8.56
N LEU A 103 20.95 7.46 -9.80
CA LEU A 103 20.84 8.82 -10.35
C LEU A 103 19.38 9.26 -10.57
N ALA A 104 18.50 8.36 -11.01
CA ALA A 104 17.06 8.63 -11.15
C ALA A 104 16.45 9.02 -9.79
N HIS A 105 16.79 8.29 -8.73
CA HIS A 105 16.35 8.55 -7.37
C HIS A 105 16.95 9.85 -6.81
N PHE A 106 18.23 10.13 -7.06
CA PHE A 106 18.84 11.40 -6.68
C PHE A 106 18.20 12.60 -7.42
N LEU A 107 17.81 12.43 -8.70
CA LEU A 107 17.05 13.44 -9.44
C LEU A 107 15.66 13.69 -8.83
N GLU A 108 14.99 12.66 -8.31
CA GLU A 108 13.73 12.80 -7.58
C GLU A 108 13.84 13.80 -6.43
N HIS A 109 14.83 13.62 -5.54
CA HIS A 109 15.13 14.56 -4.47
C HIS A 109 15.44 15.96 -5.00
N MET A 110 16.30 16.04 -6.03
CA MET A 110 16.79 17.31 -6.54
C MET A 110 15.72 18.17 -7.24
N LEU A 111 14.59 17.60 -7.72
CA LEU A 111 13.48 18.41 -8.24
C LEU A 111 12.72 19.17 -7.15
N PHE A 112 12.74 18.71 -5.89
CA PHE A 112 12.23 19.50 -4.77
C PHE A 112 13.16 20.65 -4.36
N MET A 113 14.42 20.67 -4.81
CA MET A 113 15.44 21.66 -4.43
C MET A 113 15.42 22.95 -5.27
N GLY A 114 14.22 23.47 -5.51
CA GLY A 114 14.00 24.78 -6.14
C GLY A 114 13.98 24.78 -7.67
N THR A 115 13.24 25.73 -8.22
CA THR A 115 13.01 25.93 -9.66
C THR A 115 13.29 27.38 -10.05
N LYS A 116 13.44 27.69 -11.34
CA LYS A 116 13.75 29.05 -11.81
C LYS A 116 12.72 30.09 -11.37
N LYS A 117 11.45 29.69 -11.27
CA LYS A 117 10.33 30.55 -10.84
C LYS A 117 10.13 30.56 -9.32
N TYR A 118 10.48 29.47 -8.64
CA TYR A 118 10.39 29.30 -7.19
C TYR A 118 11.76 28.82 -6.66
N PRO A 119 12.73 29.73 -6.49
CA PRO A 119 14.13 29.37 -6.26
C PRO A 119 14.48 29.00 -4.80
N ASP A 120 13.60 29.33 -3.85
CA ASP A 120 13.71 28.82 -2.48
C ASP A 120 13.32 27.33 -2.47
N VAL A 121 14.13 26.51 -1.80
CA VAL A 121 13.93 25.05 -1.72
C VAL A 121 12.77 24.66 -0.81
N ASN A 122 12.39 25.53 0.13
CA ASN A 122 11.28 25.26 1.02
C ASN A 122 9.93 25.65 0.39
N GLU A 123 9.91 26.58 -0.56
CA GLU A 123 8.69 27.18 -1.16
C GLU A 123 7.63 26.16 -1.59
N TYR A 124 8.03 25.04 -2.22
CA TYR A 124 7.10 23.97 -2.61
C TYR A 124 6.50 23.26 -1.39
N SER A 125 7.33 22.92 -0.40
CA SER A 125 6.92 22.17 0.80
C SER A 125 6.11 23.03 1.76
N ASP A 126 6.57 24.26 1.99
CA ASP A 126 5.95 25.24 2.88
C ASP A 126 4.58 25.65 2.33
N TYR A 127 4.48 25.98 1.03
CA TYR A 127 3.19 26.31 0.43
C TYR A 127 2.21 25.13 0.51
N ASN A 128 2.68 23.90 0.27
CA ASN A 128 1.85 22.71 0.38
C ASN A 128 1.32 22.50 1.81
N GLN A 129 2.21 22.54 2.82
CA GLN A 129 1.86 22.31 4.22
C GLN A 129 0.96 23.43 4.78
N GLN A 130 1.25 24.70 4.48
CA GLN A 130 0.44 25.85 4.92
C GLN A 130 -1.00 25.83 4.37
N HIS A 131 -1.25 25.14 3.26
CA HIS A 131 -2.57 24.98 2.65
C HIS A 131 -3.14 23.56 2.84
N GLY A 132 -2.72 22.87 3.92
CA GLY A 132 -3.27 21.60 4.37
C GLY A 132 -2.95 20.42 3.46
N GLY A 133 -2.00 20.59 2.53
CA GLY A 133 -1.60 19.59 1.56
C GLY A 133 -0.63 18.54 2.10
N ASN A 134 -0.45 17.50 1.29
CA ASN A 134 0.62 16.52 1.41
C ASN A 134 1.32 16.41 0.05
N ARG A 135 2.59 16.01 0.06
CA ARG A 135 3.38 15.75 -1.14
C ARG A 135 4.25 14.53 -0.94
N ASN A 136 4.52 13.80 -2.01
CA ASN A 136 5.60 12.81 -2.03
C ASN A 136 6.05 12.55 -3.48
N ALA A 137 7.07 11.71 -3.63
CA ALA A 137 7.41 11.06 -4.88
C ALA A 137 7.88 9.61 -4.60
N PHE A 138 8.12 8.83 -5.67
CA PHE A 138 8.90 7.60 -5.60
C PHE A 138 9.52 7.25 -6.95
N THR A 139 10.69 6.61 -6.92
CA THR A 139 11.39 6.08 -8.09
C THR A 139 11.39 4.56 -8.04
N THR A 140 10.84 3.97 -9.10
CA THR A 140 10.88 2.52 -9.35
C THR A 140 12.01 2.18 -10.32
N ASP A 141 12.07 0.92 -10.72
CA ASP A 141 13.01 0.47 -11.74
C ASP A 141 12.69 1.04 -13.15
N GLU A 142 11.42 1.39 -13.44
CA GLU A 142 10.96 1.85 -14.78
C GLU A 142 10.34 3.27 -14.81
N GLN A 143 9.93 3.82 -13.66
CA GLN A 143 9.17 5.08 -13.57
C GLN A 143 9.49 5.88 -12.30
N THR A 144 9.46 7.21 -12.39
CA THR A 144 9.46 8.13 -11.25
C THR A 144 8.14 8.89 -11.22
N VAL A 145 7.44 8.87 -10.09
CA VAL A 145 6.11 9.49 -9.94
C VAL A 145 6.16 10.56 -8.85
N TYR A 146 5.76 11.78 -9.18
CA TYR A 146 5.65 12.90 -8.23
C TYR A 146 4.18 13.25 -8.04
N PHE A 147 3.76 13.55 -6.81
CA PHE A 147 2.34 13.78 -6.52
C PHE A 147 2.10 14.62 -5.26
N PHE A 148 0.95 15.30 -5.23
CA PHE A 148 0.50 16.09 -4.08
C PHE A 148 -1.03 16.15 -3.96
N ASP A 149 -1.53 16.41 -2.76
CA ASP A 149 -2.84 17.05 -2.54
C ASP A 149 -2.69 18.41 -1.87
N VAL A 150 -3.72 19.24 -1.97
CA VAL A 150 -3.84 20.53 -1.28
C VAL A 150 -5.32 20.93 -1.18
N ASN A 151 -5.67 21.79 -0.23
CA ASN A 151 -7.03 22.31 -0.11
C ASN A 151 -7.43 23.02 -1.43
N LYS A 152 -8.64 22.75 -1.93
CA LYS A 152 -9.09 23.07 -3.29
C LYS A 152 -8.80 24.50 -3.78
N ASN A 153 -8.90 25.48 -2.89
CA ASN A 153 -8.69 26.90 -3.21
C ASN A 153 -7.23 27.27 -3.51
N ALA A 154 -6.25 26.50 -3.04
CA ALA A 154 -4.81 26.71 -3.24
C ALA A 154 -4.22 25.82 -4.35
N PHE A 155 -5.07 25.03 -5.02
CA PHE A 155 -4.65 24.13 -6.08
C PHE A 155 -4.04 24.83 -7.31
N PRO A 156 -4.56 25.98 -7.80
CA PRO A 156 -3.96 26.68 -8.95
C PRO A 156 -2.47 27.01 -8.74
N GLU A 157 -2.16 27.59 -7.59
CA GLU A 157 -0.82 28.04 -7.20
C GLU A 157 0.11 26.88 -6.84
N MET A 158 -0.42 25.80 -6.27
CA MET A 158 0.32 24.57 -6.00
C MET A 158 0.67 23.82 -7.30
N LEU A 159 -0.28 23.75 -8.23
CA LEU A 159 -0.09 23.13 -9.54
C LEU A 159 0.93 23.89 -10.40
N ASP A 160 0.97 25.22 -10.27
CA ASP A 160 1.99 26.06 -10.91
C ASP A 160 3.40 25.72 -10.40
N ARG A 161 3.60 25.65 -9.07
CA ARG A 161 4.86 25.21 -8.43
C ARG A 161 5.28 23.82 -8.89
N PHE A 162 4.33 22.87 -8.89
CA PHE A 162 4.57 21.49 -9.32
C PHE A 162 4.98 21.39 -10.79
N ALA A 163 4.33 22.14 -11.70
CA ALA A 163 4.69 22.13 -13.12
C ALA A 163 6.15 22.58 -13.36
N GLN A 164 6.70 23.48 -12.52
CA GLN A 164 8.07 23.97 -12.69
C GLN A 164 9.15 22.89 -12.51
N PHE A 165 8.86 21.78 -11.82
CA PHE A 165 9.76 20.62 -11.72
C PHE A 165 10.10 20.05 -13.10
N PHE A 166 9.15 20.16 -14.05
CA PHE A 166 9.22 19.58 -15.39
C PHE A 166 9.49 20.62 -16.49
N VAL A 167 9.52 21.91 -16.13
CA VAL A 167 9.78 23.03 -17.04
C VAL A 167 11.16 23.64 -16.81
N SER A 168 11.53 23.95 -15.57
CA SER A 168 12.80 24.64 -15.27
C SER A 168 13.31 24.46 -13.82
N PRO A 169 13.65 23.23 -13.39
CA PRO A 169 14.33 23.01 -12.12
C PRO A 169 15.72 23.64 -12.10
N LEU A 170 16.22 24.00 -10.91
CA LEU A 170 17.55 24.60 -10.77
C LEU A 170 18.69 23.57 -10.70
N LEU A 171 18.43 22.38 -10.15
CA LEU A 171 19.42 21.31 -9.94
C LEU A 171 20.72 21.82 -9.28
N THR A 172 20.58 22.73 -8.29
CA THR A 172 21.68 23.53 -7.74
C THR A 172 22.70 22.68 -6.96
N LYS A 173 23.98 22.74 -7.36
CA LYS A 173 25.11 22.02 -6.71
C LYS A 173 25.20 22.20 -5.19
N LYS A 174 24.79 23.37 -4.66
CA LYS A 174 24.73 23.68 -3.22
C LYS A 174 24.03 22.60 -2.39
N TRP A 175 23.02 21.93 -2.96
CA TRP A 175 22.19 20.96 -2.23
C TRP A 175 22.62 19.50 -2.44
N TYR A 176 23.59 19.24 -3.32
CA TYR A 176 23.98 17.87 -3.68
C TYR A 176 24.44 17.06 -2.48
N ASP A 177 25.40 17.54 -1.68
CA ASP A 177 25.89 16.80 -0.51
C ASP A 177 24.76 16.47 0.47
N LYS A 178 23.85 17.42 0.75
CA LYS A 178 22.72 17.23 1.67
C LYS A 178 21.75 16.14 1.17
N GLU A 179 21.34 16.21 -0.09
CA GLU A 179 20.36 15.26 -0.64
C GLU A 179 21.00 13.89 -0.95
N MET A 180 22.31 13.82 -1.23
CA MET A 180 23.03 12.54 -1.27
C MET A 180 23.11 11.87 0.09
N GLU A 181 23.29 12.62 1.19
CA GLU A 181 23.24 12.06 2.54
C GLU A 181 21.81 11.59 2.91
N ALA A 182 20.77 12.26 2.41
CA ALA A 182 19.38 11.79 2.54
C ALA A 182 19.18 10.44 1.82
N VAL A 183 19.55 10.34 0.55
CA VAL A 183 19.51 9.08 -0.23
C VAL A 183 20.36 7.98 0.43
N ASN A 184 21.54 8.32 0.95
CA ASN A 184 22.41 7.39 1.67
C ASN A 184 21.77 6.88 2.98
N SER A 185 21.03 7.72 3.70
CA SER A 185 20.26 7.33 4.89
C SER A 185 19.18 6.29 4.54
N GLU A 186 18.50 6.46 3.40
CA GLU A 186 17.50 5.48 2.92
C GLU A 186 18.14 4.15 2.54
N TYR A 187 19.27 4.17 1.84
CA TYR A 187 20.10 2.98 1.60
C TYR A 187 20.54 2.29 2.91
N LEU A 188 20.95 3.05 3.94
CA LEU A 188 21.29 2.50 5.26
C LEU A 188 20.08 1.94 6.02
N ASN A 189 18.86 2.36 5.70
CA ASN A 189 17.64 1.77 6.22
C ASN A 189 17.30 0.47 5.47
N ALA A 190 17.40 0.45 4.13
CA ALA A 190 17.28 -0.75 3.31
C ALA A 190 18.28 -1.86 3.73
N LYS A 191 19.53 -1.49 4.03
CA LYS A 191 20.60 -2.41 4.45
C LYS A 191 20.32 -3.18 5.74
N SER A 192 19.48 -2.63 6.62
CA SER A 192 19.06 -3.28 7.87
C SER A 192 17.84 -4.20 7.72
N ASN A 193 17.14 -4.14 6.58
CA ASN A 193 15.85 -4.78 6.35
C ASN A 193 15.98 -6.09 5.55
N ASP A 194 15.53 -7.20 6.14
CA ASP A 194 15.63 -8.53 5.52
C ASP A 194 14.81 -8.69 4.23
N VAL A 195 13.75 -7.90 4.01
CA VAL A 195 13.00 -7.90 2.74
C VAL A 195 13.84 -7.29 1.63
N TRP A 196 14.47 -6.14 1.89
CA TRP A 196 15.41 -5.51 0.96
C TRP A 196 16.61 -6.41 0.66
N LYS A 197 17.17 -7.08 1.68
CA LYS A 197 18.24 -8.09 1.48
C LYS A 197 17.83 -9.23 0.55
N GLN A 198 16.62 -9.77 0.70
CA GLN A 198 16.09 -10.82 -0.20
C GLN A 198 15.91 -10.31 -1.64
N ILE A 199 15.37 -9.10 -1.82
CA ILE A 199 15.25 -8.45 -3.13
C ILE A 199 16.63 -8.29 -3.78
N PHE A 200 17.63 -7.83 -3.03
CA PHE A 200 18.99 -7.66 -3.54
C PHE A 200 19.71 -8.97 -3.85
N ILE A 201 19.41 -10.06 -3.12
CA ILE A 201 19.86 -11.41 -3.48
C ILE A 201 19.24 -11.87 -4.80
N LEU A 202 17.96 -11.60 -5.06
CA LEU A 202 17.29 -11.88 -6.34
C LEU A 202 17.85 -11.02 -7.49
N LYS A 203 18.12 -9.74 -7.25
CA LYS A 203 18.84 -8.87 -8.21
C LYS A 203 20.23 -9.42 -8.53
N ASN A 204 20.98 -9.86 -7.51
CA ASN A 204 22.32 -10.43 -7.65
C ASN A 204 22.34 -11.85 -8.25
N SER A 205 21.23 -12.60 -8.23
CA SER A 205 21.09 -13.90 -8.90
C SER A 205 20.58 -13.80 -10.35
N SER A 206 20.36 -12.58 -10.84
CA SER A 206 19.92 -12.27 -12.21
C SER A 206 21.09 -12.05 -13.18
N ASN A 207 20.80 -11.79 -14.46
CA ASN A 207 21.79 -11.50 -15.49
C ASN A 207 22.50 -10.16 -15.21
N PRO A 208 23.81 -10.13 -14.91
CA PRO A 208 24.53 -8.91 -14.54
C PRO A 208 24.67 -7.88 -15.69
N LYS A 209 24.33 -8.27 -16.93
CA LYS A 209 24.25 -7.35 -18.07
C LYS A 209 22.93 -6.58 -18.13
N PHE A 210 21.89 -7.05 -17.44
CA PHE A 210 20.56 -6.43 -17.44
C PHE A 210 20.44 -5.45 -16.24
N PRO A 211 19.81 -4.27 -16.38
CA PRO A 211 19.82 -3.25 -15.32
C PRO A 211 19.16 -3.66 -13.99
N TYR A 212 18.29 -4.68 -13.99
CA TYR A 212 17.70 -5.23 -12.76
C TYR A 212 18.74 -5.65 -11.71
N SER A 213 19.96 -6.04 -12.11
CA SER A 213 21.04 -6.41 -11.18
C SER A 213 21.70 -5.24 -10.45
N ARG A 214 21.35 -3.99 -10.81
CA ARG A 214 21.98 -2.76 -10.31
C ARG A 214 21.38 -2.27 -8.99
N LEU A 215 22.14 -1.46 -8.27
CA LEU A 215 21.66 -0.73 -7.10
C LEU A 215 20.71 0.40 -7.54
N ASN A 216 19.41 0.27 -7.24
CA ASN A 216 18.42 1.28 -7.60
C ASN A 216 18.28 2.44 -6.60
N VAL A 217 18.81 2.31 -5.38
CA VAL A 217 18.67 3.33 -4.32
C VAL A 217 19.74 4.43 -4.41
N GLY A 218 20.98 4.05 -4.79
CA GLY A 218 22.17 4.90 -4.70
C GLY A 218 22.89 4.84 -3.36
N THR A 219 24.16 5.24 -3.34
CA THR A 219 24.96 5.46 -2.12
C THR A 219 25.76 6.76 -2.24
N LEU A 220 26.25 7.27 -1.10
CA LEU A 220 27.19 8.40 -1.10
C LEU A 220 28.44 8.09 -1.93
N ASP A 221 29.03 6.89 -1.78
CA ASP A 221 30.25 6.48 -2.50
C ASP A 221 30.10 6.48 -4.04
N ILE A 222 28.89 6.20 -4.53
CA ILE A 222 28.59 6.20 -5.97
C ILE A 222 28.26 7.60 -6.45
N LEU A 223 27.37 8.31 -5.75
CA LEU A 223 26.83 9.60 -6.21
C LEU A 223 27.81 10.77 -6.01
N LYS A 224 28.69 10.71 -5.00
CA LYS A 224 29.63 11.78 -4.66
C LYS A 224 30.86 11.80 -5.59
N ARG A 225 30.67 12.39 -6.77
CA ARG A 225 31.69 12.53 -7.82
C ARG A 225 31.68 13.90 -8.49
N GLU A 226 32.77 14.26 -9.16
CA GLU A 226 32.93 15.58 -9.77
C GLU A 226 31.91 15.87 -10.89
N ASN A 227 31.67 14.90 -11.79
CA ASN A 227 30.79 15.04 -12.95
C ASN A 227 29.29 14.76 -12.65
N ILE A 228 28.89 14.62 -11.38
CA ILE A 228 27.51 14.24 -11.04
C ILE A 228 26.49 15.27 -11.54
N GLY A 229 26.84 16.56 -11.55
CA GLY A 229 25.97 17.62 -12.06
C GLY A 229 25.71 17.49 -13.56
N ASP A 230 26.70 17.09 -14.35
CA ASP A 230 26.54 16.89 -15.79
C ASP A 230 25.68 15.65 -16.06
N LEU A 231 25.93 14.54 -15.33
CA LEU A 231 25.10 13.34 -15.40
C LEU A 231 23.64 13.64 -15.05
N LEU A 232 23.39 14.38 -13.96
CA LEU A 232 22.06 14.77 -13.49
C LEU A 232 21.32 15.65 -14.51
N ASN A 233 21.99 16.67 -15.05
CA ASN A 233 21.42 17.54 -16.08
C ASN A 233 21.12 16.77 -17.37
N ASN A 234 22.06 15.94 -17.84
CA ASN A 234 21.88 15.14 -19.05
C ASN A 234 20.75 14.11 -18.89
N PHE A 235 20.61 13.49 -17.72
CA PHE A 235 19.51 12.56 -17.41
C PHE A 235 18.16 13.28 -17.45
N TYR A 236 18.06 14.45 -16.80
CA TYR A 236 16.85 15.27 -16.84
C TYR A 236 16.50 15.67 -18.30
N GLN A 237 17.41 16.31 -19.02
CA GLN A 237 17.15 16.79 -20.39
C GLN A 237 16.79 15.66 -21.38
N LYS A 238 17.31 14.44 -21.17
CA LYS A 238 17.02 13.28 -22.01
C LYS A 238 15.65 12.67 -21.74
N TYR A 239 15.28 12.47 -20.47
CA TYR A 239 14.13 11.65 -20.09
C TYR A 239 12.92 12.43 -19.59
N TYR A 240 13.11 13.63 -19.02
CA TYR A 240 12.04 14.46 -18.45
C TYR A 240 11.40 15.33 -19.54
N THR A 241 10.72 14.64 -20.47
CA THR A 241 10.08 15.26 -21.64
C THR A 241 8.62 14.85 -21.77
N SER A 242 7.79 15.73 -22.34
CA SER A 242 6.32 15.64 -22.34
C SER A 242 5.75 14.32 -22.88
N LYS A 243 6.35 13.74 -23.94
CA LYS A 243 5.90 12.45 -24.51
C LYS A 243 6.19 11.25 -23.61
N ASN A 244 7.19 11.36 -22.74
CA ASN A 244 7.57 10.34 -21.76
C ASN A 244 6.75 10.45 -20.45
N MET A 245 5.85 11.43 -20.37
CA MET A 245 5.10 11.78 -19.16
C MET A 245 3.62 11.41 -19.28
N LYS A 246 2.99 11.16 -18.13
CA LYS A 246 1.54 11.01 -17.95
C LYS A 246 1.11 11.79 -16.71
N LEU A 247 0.08 12.61 -16.86
CA LEU A 247 -0.42 13.51 -15.83
C LEU A 247 -1.83 13.08 -15.39
N VAL A 248 -2.11 13.14 -14.10
CA VAL A 248 -3.46 13.03 -13.53
C VAL A 248 -3.74 14.30 -12.75
N ILE A 249 -4.91 14.90 -12.99
CA ILE A 249 -5.38 16.11 -12.30
C ILE A 249 -6.79 15.87 -11.79
N ILE A 250 -7.00 16.12 -10.49
CA ILE A 250 -8.29 16.08 -9.80
C ILE A 250 -8.72 17.53 -9.53
N GLU A 251 -9.72 17.98 -10.30
CA GLU A 251 -10.19 19.36 -10.51
C GLU A 251 -9.27 20.26 -11.38
N LEU A 252 -9.86 21.23 -12.12
CA LEU A 252 -9.18 22.28 -12.91
C LEU A 252 -8.44 21.87 -14.22
N GLU A 253 -9.21 21.50 -15.27
CA GLU A 253 -8.68 21.32 -16.64
C GLU A 253 -7.88 22.55 -17.15
N GLN A 254 -8.42 23.76 -16.97
CA GLN A 254 -7.99 24.96 -17.72
C GLN A 254 -6.53 25.35 -17.50
N LEU A 255 -5.96 25.02 -16.33
CA LEU A 255 -4.58 25.31 -15.99
C LEU A 255 -3.60 24.31 -16.63
N THR A 256 -4.04 23.09 -16.92
CA THR A 256 -3.21 22.01 -17.48
C THR A 256 -2.52 22.45 -18.76
N VAL A 257 -3.27 23.04 -19.69
CA VAL A 257 -2.74 23.53 -20.98
C VAL A 257 -1.76 24.68 -20.77
N LYS A 258 -2.03 25.58 -19.82
CA LYS A 258 -1.17 26.73 -19.55
C LYS A 258 0.17 26.31 -18.93
N LEU A 259 0.14 25.42 -17.93
CA LEU A 259 1.30 25.13 -17.08
C LEU A 259 2.22 24.04 -17.65
N PHE A 260 1.67 23.02 -18.30
CA PHE A 260 2.44 21.83 -18.71
C PHE A 260 2.82 21.80 -20.19
N SER A 261 2.39 22.79 -20.98
CA SER A 261 2.75 22.82 -22.41
C SER A 261 4.16 23.35 -22.67
N GLU A 262 4.75 24.08 -21.73
CA GLU A 262 6.15 24.55 -21.79
C GLU A 262 7.17 23.41 -21.57
N ILE A 263 6.73 22.22 -21.12
CA ILE A 263 7.59 21.04 -20.97
C ILE A 263 8.19 20.66 -22.33
N PRO A 264 9.52 20.49 -22.44
CA PRO A 264 10.19 20.11 -23.68
C PRO A 264 9.62 18.84 -24.32
N THR A 265 9.46 18.87 -25.64
CA THR A 265 9.03 17.69 -26.42
C THR A 265 10.22 16.81 -26.75
N GLY A 266 10.20 15.57 -26.27
CA GLY A 266 11.25 14.58 -26.52
C GLY A 266 10.79 13.39 -27.36
N LEU A 267 11.47 12.27 -27.12
CA LEU A 267 11.18 10.97 -27.73
C LEU A 267 9.96 10.31 -27.07
N PRO A 268 9.22 9.44 -27.79
CA PRO A 268 8.17 8.63 -27.19
C PRO A 268 8.76 7.52 -26.32
N GLN A 269 7.93 7.02 -25.40
CA GLN A 269 8.23 5.96 -24.43
C GLN A 269 8.93 4.72 -25.03
N ASP A 270 8.51 4.28 -26.23
CA ASP A 270 9.03 3.08 -26.88
C ASP A 270 10.54 3.15 -27.20
N GLU A 271 11.11 4.35 -27.41
CA GLU A 271 12.55 4.54 -27.66
C GLU A 271 13.40 4.25 -26.40
N PHE A 272 12.80 4.22 -25.21
CA PHE A 272 13.48 3.98 -23.95
C PHE A 272 13.34 2.54 -23.43
N LEU A 273 12.50 1.71 -24.07
CA LEU A 273 12.23 0.33 -23.66
C LEU A 273 13.30 -0.70 -24.07
N ASN A 274 14.14 -0.39 -25.07
CA ASN A 274 15.06 -1.36 -25.68
C ASN A 274 16.54 -1.08 -25.34
N PHE A 275 16.90 -1.12 -24.05
CA PHE A 275 18.19 -0.63 -23.57
C PHE A 275 19.37 -1.63 -23.61
N THR A 276 19.14 -2.95 -23.67
CA THR A 276 20.23 -3.96 -23.64
C THR A 276 20.12 -5.11 -24.64
N GLY A 277 18.93 -5.45 -25.15
CA GLY A 277 18.70 -6.70 -25.90
C GLY A 277 18.90 -8.01 -25.10
N GLU A 278 19.33 -7.90 -23.85
CA GLU A 278 19.50 -8.97 -22.87
C GLU A 278 18.19 -9.22 -22.08
N LEU A 279 18.02 -10.43 -21.55
CA LEU A 279 16.91 -10.76 -20.63
C LEU A 279 17.37 -10.63 -19.16
N PRO A 280 16.49 -10.28 -18.21
CA PRO A 280 16.82 -10.20 -16.78
C PRO A 280 17.27 -11.54 -16.21
N PHE A 281 16.78 -12.66 -16.75
CA PHE A 281 17.22 -13.99 -16.40
C PHE A 281 17.49 -14.80 -17.67
N LEU A 282 18.46 -15.71 -17.59
CA LEU A 282 18.85 -16.65 -18.64
C LEU A 282 18.77 -18.06 -18.05
N ASN A 283 18.74 -19.10 -18.90
CA ASN A 283 18.66 -20.51 -18.44
C ASN A 283 19.74 -20.90 -17.42
N THR A 284 20.91 -20.25 -17.43
CA THR A 284 22.00 -20.44 -16.45
C THR A 284 21.65 -19.95 -15.03
N HIS A 285 20.70 -19.02 -14.92
CA HIS A 285 20.19 -18.43 -13.68
C HIS A 285 18.94 -19.15 -13.15
N LEU A 286 18.46 -20.19 -13.85
CA LEU A 286 17.30 -21.01 -13.48
C LEU A 286 17.76 -22.35 -12.88
N GLN A 287 16.81 -23.10 -12.32
CA GLN A 287 17.08 -24.33 -11.56
C GLN A 287 18.05 -24.10 -10.39
N ARG A 288 17.89 -22.95 -9.71
CA ARG A 288 18.75 -22.53 -8.60
C ARG A 288 18.04 -22.66 -7.26
N GLN A 289 18.77 -23.11 -6.25
CA GLN A 289 18.39 -23.02 -4.85
C GLN A 289 19.26 -21.94 -4.20
N ILE A 290 18.63 -21.01 -3.48
CA ILE A 290 19.29 -19.89 -2.84
C ILE A 290 18.97 -19.93 -1.35
N LEU A 291 19.95 -20.33 -0.54
CA LEU A 291 19.86 -20.31 0.92
C LEU A 291 20.21 -18.91 1.41
N ILE A 292 19.40 -18.34 2.28
CA ILE A 292 19.54 -16.97 2.80
C ILE A 292 19.60 -17.03 4.32
N LEU A 293 20.60 -16.37 4.91
CA LEU A 293 20.70 -16.19 6.36
C LEU A 293 20.12 -14.81 6.74
N PRO A 294 18.91 -14.76 7.33
CA PRO A 294 18.27 -13.50 7.72
C PRO A 294 18.92 -12.89 8.97
N ASN A 295 18.73 -11.58 9.17
CA ASN A 295 19.08 -10.90 10.43
C ASN A 295 18.10 -11.28 11.56
N LYS A 296 16.79 -11.38 11.23
CA LYS A 296 15.73 -11.70 12.20
C LYS A 296 15.44 -13.20 12.26
N GLU A 297 14.89 -13.64 13.39
CA GLU A 297 14.40 -15.02 13.55
C GLU A 297 13.10 -15.22 12.75
N PHE A 298 13.22 -15.78 11.54
CA PHE A 298 12.08 -16.28 10.75
C PHE A 298 12.50 -17.40 9.80
N HIS A 299 11.49 -18.06 9.23
CA HIS A 299 11.61 -19.11 8.23
C HIS A 299 10.68 -18.78 7.06
N GLN A 300 11.19 -18.74 5.83
CA GLN A 300 10.42 -18.43 4.63
C GLN A 300 10.95 -19.23 3.45
N MET A 301 10.03 -19.74 2.64
CA MET A 301 10.32 -20.31 1.32
C MET A 301 9.62 -19.46 0.26
N THR A 302 10.28 -19.19 -0.86
CA THR A 302 9.72 -18.40 -1.95
C THR A 302 10.18 -18.95 -3.29
N VAL A 303 9.24 -19.15 -4.21
CA VAL A 303 9.50 -19.66 -5.55
C VAL A 303 9.29 -18.52 -6.54
N TYR A 304 10.31 -18.24 -7.35
CA TYR A 304 10.26 -17.26 -8.42
C TYR A 304 10.27 -17.95 -9.77
N TRP A 305 9.26 -17.71 -10.60
CA TRP A 305 9.23 -18.15 -12.00
C TRP A 305 9.47 -16.97 -12.94
N VAL A 306 10.23 -17.20 -14.00
CA VAL A 306 10.50 -16.16 -15.01
C VAL A 306 9.44 -16.23 -16.10
N LEU A 307 8.57 -15.22 -16.15
CA LEU A 307 7.45 -15.13 -17.09
C LEU A 307 7.66 -13.98 -18.09
N PRO A 308 7.11 -14.05 -19.31
CA PRO A 308 7.18 -12.97 -20.28
C PRO A 308 6.42 -11.73 -19.80
N SER A 309 6.81 -10.54 -20.28
CA SER A 309 6.17 -9.27 -19.88
C SER A 309 4.69 -9.22 -20.27
N MET A 310 3.83 -8.92 -19.30
CA MET A 310 2.37 -8.86 -19.44
C MET A 310 1.82 -7.43 -19.53
N LEU A 311 2.69 -6.41 -19.66
CA LEU A 311 2.29 -5.00 -19.70
C LEU A 311 1.21 -4.70 -20.77
N LYS A 312 1.30 -5.35 -21.93
CA LYS A 312 0.34 -5.19 -23.04
C LYS A 312 -0.91 -6.09 -22.93
N GLU A 313 -0.98 -6.97 -21.93
CA GLU A 313 -2.03 -7.98 -21.74
C GLU A 313 -3.11 -7.55 -20.73
N TYR A 314 -3.26 -6.24 -20.54
CA TYR A 314 -4.13 -5.56 -19.56
C TYR A 314 -5.63 -5.88 -19.66
N GLN A 315 -6.09 -6.51 -20.75
CA GLN A 315 -7.47 -6.99 -20.89
C GLN A 315 -7.64 -8.43 -20.39
N SER A 316 -6.63 -9.30 -20.57
CA SER A 316 -6.71 -10.67 -20.09
C SER A 316 -6.23 -10.84 -18.65
N GLU A 317 -5.37 -9.94 -18.16
CA GLU A 317 -4.72 -9.96 -16.84
C GLU A 317 -4.39 -11.39 -16.32
N PRO A 318 -3.73 -12.25 -17.12
CA PRO A 318 -3.65 -13.68 -16.83
C PRO A 318 -2.81 -13.99 -15.59
N LEU A 319 -1.90 -13.09 -15.19
CA LEU A 319 -1.18 -13.20 -13.93
C LEU A 319 -2.09 -12.96 -12.72
N THR A 320 -3.06 -12.05 -12.80
CA THR A 320 -4.06 -11.86 -11.74
C THR A 320 -4.89 -13.13 -11.56
N PHE A 321 -5.22 -13.82 -12.65
CA PHE A 321 -5.92 -15.10 -12.63
C PHE A 321 -5.07 -16.23 -12.01
N ILE A 322 -3.78 -16.29 -12.34
CA ILE A 322 -2.83 -17.25 -11.75
C ILE A 322 -2.59 -16.96 -10.27
N ASP A 323 -2.41 -15.70 -9.88
CA ASP A 323 -2.16 -15.27 -8.51
C ASP A 323 -3.32 -15.65 -7.58
N TYR A 324 -4.56 -15.34 -7.98
CA TYR A 324 -5.76 -15.73 -7.23
C TYR A 324 -5.93 -17.26 -7.14
N LEU A 325 -5.51 -18.02 -8.16
CA LEU A 325 -5.50 -19.48 -8.11
C LEU A 325 -4.43 -20.03 -7.15
N MET A 326 -3.22 -19.49 -7.16
CA MET A 326 -2.12 -19.91 -6.26
C MET A 326 -2.37 -19.50 -4.81
N THR A 327 -3.04 -18.37 -4.59
CA THR A 327 -3.41 -17.84 -3.27
C THR A 327 -4.81 -18.29 -2.83
N TYR A 328 -5.42 -19.24 -3.53
CA TYR A 328 -6.70 -19.83 -3.12
C TYR A 328 -6.49 -20.69 -1.87
N ASP A 329 -6.98 -20.24 -0.72
CA ASP A 329 -6.73 -20.82 0.62
C ASP A 329 -7.97 -21.56 1.15
N CYS A 330 -8.44 -22.50 0.33
CA CYS A 330 -9.38 -23.57 0.64
C CYS A 330 -8.63 -24.87 0.99
N ASP A 331 -9.34 -25.87 1.50
CA ASP A 331 -8.78 -27.21 1.68
C ASP A 331 -8.31 -27.81 0.34
N GLY A 332 -6.99 -27.92 0.18
CA GLY A 332 -6.36 -28.62 -0.95
C GLY A 332 -6.16 -27.84 -2.26
N CYS A 333 -6.34 -26.53 -2.33
CA CYS A 333 -6.18 -25.80 -3.61
C CYS A 333 -4.72 -25.50 -4.00
N LEU A 334 -3.78 -25.30 -3.07
CA LEU A 334 -2.34 -25.35 -3.41
C LEU A 334 -1.95 -26.73 -3.97
N PHE A 335 -2.72 -27.77 -3.62
CA PHE A 335 -2.54 -29.15 -4.04
C PHE A 335 -3.13 -29.44 -5.44
N VAL A 336 -4.12 -28.67 -5.91
CA VAL A 336 -4.54 -28.62 -7.33
C VAL A 336 -3.38 -28.23 -8.26
N PHE A 337 -2.49 -27.35 -7.79
CA PHE A 337 -1.37 -26.85 -8.60
C PHE A 337 -0.28 -27.90 -8.88
N TYR A 338 -0.11 -28.88 -7.98
CA TYR A 338 0.88 -29.95 -8.12
C TYR A 338 0.35 -31.19 -8.85
N THR A 339 -0.96 -31.28 -9.12
CA THR A 339 -1.49 -32.30 -10.02
C THR A 339 -1.37 -31.83 -11.47
N ASN A 340 -1.00 -32.77 -12.34
CA ASN A 340 -0.52 -32.44 -13.68
C ASN A 340 -1.63 -31.77 -14.51
N SER A 341 -1.36 -30.62 -15.15
CA SER A 341 -2.37 -29.84 -15.90
C SER A 341 -3.09 -30.63 -17.01
N ALA A 342 -2.49 -31.75 -17.44
CA ALA A 342 -3.06 -32.71 -18.37
C ALA A 342 -4.25 -33.54 -17.81
N GLU A 343 -4.43 -33.63 -16.49
CA GLU A 343 -5.51 -34.38 -15.83
C GLU A 343 -6.73 -33.49 -15.50
N LEU A 344 -6.53 -32.17 -15.36
CA LEU A 344 -7.59 -31.16 -15.16
C LEU A 344 -8.36 -30.81 -16.46
N LYS A 345 -8.58 -31.80 -17.34
CA LYS A 345 -9.29 -31.64 -18.62
C LYS A 345 -10.80 -31.52 -18.43
N GLY A 346 -11.24 -30.32 -18.06
CA GLY A 346 -12.65 -29.94 -18.02
C GLY A 346 -12.85 -28.50 -18.49
N VAL A 347 -13.29 -28.32 -19.74
CA VAL A 347 -13.50 -27.01 -20.43
C VAL A 347 -14.49 -26.09 -19.69
N SER A 348 -15.25 -26.61 -18.72
CA SER A 348 -16.12 -25.82 -17.84
C SER A 348 -15.39 -25.17 -16.66
N GLN A 349 -14.46 -25.88 -15.99
CA GLN A 349 -14.08 -25.53 -14.62
C GLN A 349 -13.25 -24.24 -14.52
N TRP A 350 -12.25 -24.06 -15.39
CA TRP A 350 -11.42 -22.83 -15.39
C TRP A 350 -12.22 -21.58 -15.74
N ARG A 351 -13.19 -21.70 -16.66
CA ARG A 351 -14.05 -20.59 -17.06
C ARG A 351 -15.02 -20.19 -15.96
N GLU A 352 -15.62 -21.15 -15.26
CA GLU A 352 -16.47 -20.84 -14.10
C GLU A 352 -15.67 -20.21 -12.95
N PHE A 353 -14.45 -20.69 -12.68
CA PHE A 353 -13.56 -20.06 -11.69
C PHE A 353 -13.17 -18.62 -12.08
N TRP A 354 -12.90 -18.36 -13.36
CA TRP A 354 -12.68 -16.99 -13.86
C TRP A 354 -13.92 -16.11 -13.76
N LEU A 355 -15.11 -16.64 -14.06
CA LEU A 355 -16.38 -15.93 -13.88
C LEU A 355 -16.62 -15.63 -12.38
N MET A 356 -16.21 -16.50 -11.47
CA MET A 356 -16.25 -16.24 -10.03
C MET A 356 -15.38 -15.04 -9.65
N MET A 357 -14.10 -15.05 -10.07
CA MET A 357 -13.20 -13.92 -9.87
C MET A 357 -13.75 -12.62 -10.46
N GLN A 358 -14.26 -12.66 -11.69
CA GLN A 358 -14.81 -11.48 -12.35
C GLN A 358 -15.99 -10.91 -11.55
N LYS A 359 -16.93 -11.75 -11.07
CA LYS A 359 -18.06 -11.28 -10.24
C LYS A 359 -17.61 -10.72 -8.89
N THR A 360 -16.63 -11.34 -8.21
CA THR A 360 -16.00 -10.78 -6.99
C THR A 360 -15.39 -9.40 -7.27
N ALA A 361 -14.65 -9.26 -8.36
CA ALA A 361 -14.07 -7.97 -8.74
C ALA A 361 -15.15 -6.94 -9.12
N MET A 362 -16.24 -7.34 -9.79
CA MET A 362 -17.40 -6.48 -10.10
C MET A 362 -18.09 -5.99 -8.84
N LEU A 363 -18.22 -6.82 -7.80
CA LEU A 363 -18.76 -6.44 -6.49
C LEU A 363 -17.90 -5.34 -5.85
N ALA A 364 -16.58 -5.55 -5.80
CA ALA A 364 -15.61 -4.59 -5.27
C ALA A 364 -15.53 -3.29 -6.11
N HIS A 365 -15.72 -3.36 -7.42
CA HIS A 365 -15.78 -2.20 -8.31
C HIS A 365 -17.10 -1.41 -8.14
N THR A 366 -18.23 -2.10 -8.05
CA THR A 366 -19.57 -1.49 -7.95
C THR A 366 -19.71 -0.69 -6.66
N PHE A 367 -19.31 -1.26 -5.52
CA PHE A 367 -19.38 -0.61 -4.21
C PHE A 367 -18.03 -0.06 -3.75
N ARG A 368 -17.18 0.37 -4.71
CA ARG A 368 -15.89 1.01 -4.43
C ARG A 368 -16.10 2.32 -3.68
N GLU A 369 -15.58 2.40 -2.46
CA GLU A 369 -15.59 3.60 -1.63
C GLU A 369 -14.54 4.63 -2.08
N ARG A 370 -14.60 5.85 -1.54
CA ARG A 370 -13.65 6.92 -1.93
C ARG A 370 -12.26 6.63 -1.38
N ARG A 371 -11.25 7.02 -2.14
CA ARG A 371 -9.84 7.04 -1.73
C ARG A 371 -9.38 8.47 -1.44
N ARG A 372 -8.22 8.61 -0.79
CA ARG A 372 -7.55 9.92 -0.71
C ARG A 372 -7.14 10.33 -2.13
N SER A 373 -7.41 11.59 -2.49
CA SER A 373 -7.15 12.09 -3.85
C SER A 373 -5.66 12.01 -4.23
N ILE A 374 -4.76 12.17 -3.25
CA ILE A 374 -3.31 11.99 -3.42
C ILE A 374 -2.91 10.56 -3.84
N ASP A 375 -3.50 9.52 -3.22
CA ASP A 375 -3.16 8.14 -3.56
C ASP A 375 -3.78 7.74 -4.90
N GLU A 376 -5.00 8.20 -5.18
CA GLU A 376 -5.70 7.87 -6.42
C GLU A 376 -5.05 8.55 -7.63
N SER A 377 -4.59 9.80 -7.51
CA SER A 377 -3.87 10.45 -8.60
C SER A 377 -2.52 9.77 -8.88
N ALA A 378 -1.77 9.40 -7.83
CA ALA A 378 -0.49 8.69 -7.95
C ALA A 378 -0.63 7.32 -8.64
N ASP A 379 -1.55 6.48 -8.16
CA ASP A 379 -1.83 5.16 -8.76
C ASP A 379 -2.24 5.29 -10.23
N LEU A 380 -3.14 6.22 -10.54
CA LEU A 380 -3.60 6.44 -11.91
C LEU A 380 -2.50 6.98 -12.81
N ALA A 381 -1.59 7.81 -12.31
CA ALA A 381 -0.45 8.31 -13.09
C ALA A 381 0.55 7.18 -13.42
N PHE A 382 0.76 6.26 -12.48
CA PHE A 382 1.56 5.05 -12.69
C PHE A 382 0.89 4.08 -13.69
N ASP A 383 -0.41 3.81 -13.53
CA ASP A 383 -1.20 2.95 -14.43
C ASP A 383 -1.25 3.51 -15.86
N LEU A 384 -1.33 4.84 -16.04
CA LEU A 384 -1.39 5.50 -17.36
C LEU A 384 -0.14 5.31 -18.23
N GLN A 385 1.00 4.92 -17.66
CA GLN A 385 2.19 4.56 -18.42
C GLN A 385 2.14 3.13 -18.99
N GLN A 386 1.27 2.28 -18.42
CA GLN A 386 1.19 0.85 -18.76
C GLN A 386 -0.12 0.49 -19.49
N LYS A 387 -1.21 1.23 -19.25
CA LYS A 387 -2.56 0.92 -19.73
C LYS A 387 -3.18 2.10 -20.51
N PRO A 388 -4.00 1.84 -21.54
CA PRO A 388 -4.79 2.87 -22.20
C PRO A 388 -5.66 3.65 -21.21
N MET A 389 -5.77 4.97 -21.38
CA MET A 389 -6.50 5.86 -20.47
C MET A 389 -7.95 5.45 -20.22
N THR A 390 -8.65 4.85 -21.19
CA THR A 390 -10.04 4.40 -21.02
C THR A 390 -10.19 3.14 -20.16
N LEU A 391 -9.07 2.52 -19.75
CA LEU A 391 -9.03 1.25 -18.99
C LEU A 391 -8.41 1.41 -17.58
N VAL A 392 -7.83 2.56 -17.23
CA VAL A 392 -7.14 2.76 -15.93
C VAL A 392 -8.06 2.68 -14.70
N LEU A 393 -9.38 2.80 -14.89
CA LEU A 393 -10.36 2.60 -13.80
C LEU A 393 -10.50 1.13 -13.38
N LYS A 394 -9.90 0.19 -14.13
CA LYS A 394 -9.88 -1.26 -13.88
C LYS A 394 -11.29 -1.80 -13.65
N ASN A 395 -12.14 -1.67 -14.68
CA ASN A 395 -13.48 -2.22 -14.67
C ASN A 395 -13.45 -3.69 -15.12
N PRO A 396 -13.84 -4.65 -14.26
CA PRO A 396 -13.76 -6.07 -14.57
C PRO A 396 -14.67 -6.53 -15.72
N GLU A 397 -15.71 -5.77 -16.08
CA GLU A 397 -16.53 -6.03 -17.28
C GLU A 397 -15.72 -5.90 -18.58
N GLN A 398 -14.58 -5.21 -18.55
CA GLN A 398 -13.67 -5.04 -19.69
C GLN A 398 -12.61 -6.14 -19.77
N TYR A 399 -12.57 -7.06 -18.81
CA TYR A 399 -11.61 -8.16 -18.78
C TYR A 399 -12.10 -9.35 -19.63
N ILE A 400 -11.16 -10.04 -20.26
CA ILE A 400 -11.41 -11.09 -21.26
C ILE A 400 -10.71 -12.38 -20.82
N TYR A 401 -11.47 -13.47 -20.68
CA TYR A 401 -10.89 -14.79 -20.42
C TYR A 401 -10.09 -15.29 -21.64
N ASP A 402 -8.80 -15.56 -21.45
CA ASP A 402 -7.90 -16.13 -22.45
C ASP A 402 -7.23 -17.39 -21.89
N GLU A 403 -7.92 -18.52 -22.03
CA GLU A 403 -7.48 -19.83 -21.55
C GLU A 403 -6.14 -20.24 -22.15
N SER A 404 -5.90 -19.97 -23.43
CA SER A 404 -4.66 -20.36 -24.11
C SER A 404 -3.45 -19.62 -23.53
N LYS A 405 -3.60 -18.32 -23.23
CA LYS A 405 -2.56 -17.51 -22.59
C LYS A 405 -2.36 -17.90 -21.12
N PHE A 406 -3.44 -18.14 -20.38
CA PHE A 406 -3.40 -18.66 -19.01
C PHE A 406 -2.63 -20.00 -18.93
N LEU A 407 -3.06 -21.01 -19.68
CA LEU A 407 -2.43 -22.34 -19.67
C LEU A 407 -0.97 -22.28 -20.14
N ARG A 408 -0.64 -21.41 -21.10
CA ARG A 408 0.75 -21.19 -21.51
C ARG A 408 1.61 -20.67 -20.35
N LEU A 409 1.14 -19.68 -19.60
CA LEU A 409 1.86 -19.13 -18.45
C LEU A 409 1.94 -20.13 -17.29
N LEU A 410 0.84 -20.84 -17.00
CA LEU A 410 0.81 -21.89 -15.99
C LEU A 410 1.83 -23.01 -16.29
N ASN A 411 1.94 -23.44 -17.56
CA ASN A 411 2.95 -24.41 -17.98
C ASN A 411 4.40 -23.88 -17.89
N MET A 412 4.60 -22.56 -17.78
CA MET A 412 5.92 -21.97 -17.50
C MET A 412 6.25 -21.96 -15.99
N CYS A 413 5.29 -22.19 -15.10
CA CYS A 413 5.50 -22.32 -13.66
C CYS A 413 6.04 -23.72 -13.28
N SER A 414 7.17 -24.11 -13.87
CA SER A 414 7.78 -25.43 -13.72
C SER A 414 9.13 -25.39 -12.98
N PRO A 415 9.62 -26.53 -12.43
CA PRO A 415 10.95 -26.62 -11.83
C PRO A 415 12.10 -26.23 -12.76
N ASP A 416 11.92 -26.38 -14.08
CA ASP A 416 12.93 -26.02 -15.07
C ASP A 416 13.09 -24.49 -15.23
N ASN A 417 12.06 -23.71 -14.84
CA ASN A 417 11.96 -22.27 -15.06
C ASN A 417 11.88 -21.46 -13.75
N MET A 418 12.47 -21.97 -12.66
CA MET A 418 12.38 -21.34 -11.33
C MET A 418 13.72 -21.06 -10.64
N GLN A 419 13.67 -20.13 -9.69
CA GLN A 419 14.58 -20.08 -8.54
C GLN A 419 13.80 -20.36 -7.26
N LEU A 420 14.37 -21.18 -6.38
CA LEU A 420 13.87 -21.45 -5.03
C LEU A 420 14.72 -20.68 -4.02
N HIS A 421 14.12 -19.73 -3.30
CA HIS A 421 14.77 -19.01 -2.20
C HIS A 421 14.28 -19.58 -0.88
N VAL A 422 15.20 -19.84 0.04
CA VAL A 422 14.91 -20.35 1.40
C VAL A 422 15.64 -19.46 2.40
N ALA A 423 14.90 -18.63 3.13
CA ALA A 423 15.44 -17.84 4.23
C ALA A 423 15.18 -18.58 5.56
N SER A 424 16.22 -18.79 6.37
CA SER A 424 16.07 -19.46 7.66
C SER A 424 17.14 -19.06 8.67
N SER A 425 16.71 -18.61 9.84
CA SER A 425 17.59 -18.40 11.00
C SER A 425 18.31 -19.69 11.45
N SER A 426 17.72 -20.86 11.19
CA SER A 426 18.33 -22.16 11.57
C SER A 426 19.67 -22.41 10.88
N PHE A 427 19.93 -21.78 9.73
CA PHE A 427 21.19 -21.93 9.00
C PHE A 427 22.39 -21.34 9.73
N GLN A 428 22.19 -20.48 10.74
CA GLN A 428 23.26 -20.01 11.63
C GLN A 428 23.95 -21.16 12.38
N ARG A 429 23.26 -22.29 12.58
CA ARG A 429 23.79 -23.49 13.24
C ARG A 429 24.58 -24.40 12.29
N LEU A 430 24.57 -24.12 10.99
CA LEU A 430 25.26 -24.91 9.98
C LEU A 430 26.62 -24.27 9.65
N ASN A 431 27.68 -25.08 9.63
CA ASN A 431 29.01 -24.63 9.26
C ASN A 431 29.15 -24.54 7.72
N LEU A 432 28.51 -23.54 7.13
CA LEU A 432 28.49 -23.29 5.69
C LEU A 432 29.36 -22.09 5.30
N THR A 433 29.94 -22.12 4.10
CA THR A 433 30.65 -20.97 3.53
C THR A 433 29.67 -20.07 2.79
N TRP A 434 29.48 -18.85 3.30
CA TRP A 434 28.49 -17.90 2.79
C TRP A 434 29.09 -16.92 1.78
N ASN A 435 28.42 -16.74 0.64
CA ASN A 435 28.65 -15.58 -0.21
C ASN A 435 28.07 -14.32 0.46
N THR A 436 28.53 -13.16 0.01
CA THR A 436 28.04 -11.86 0.48
C THR A 436 27.51 -11.09 -0.71
N GLU A 437 26.24 -10.69 -0.65
CA GLU A 437 25.63 -9.79 -1.64
C GLU A 437 26.31 -8.41 -1.52
N PRO A 438 26.80 -7.82 -2.62
CA PRO A 438 27.77 -6.73 -2.59
C PRO A 438 27.23 -5.41 -1.98
N TRP A 439 25.93 -5.13 -2.11
CA TRP A 439 25.35 -3.85 -1.70
C TRP A 439 24.94 -3.86 -0.21
N LEU A 440 23.98 -4.71 0.15
CA LEU A 440 23.38 -4.76 1.48
C LEU A 440 24.13 -5.72 2.43
N GLY A 441 25.12 -6.46 1.94
CA GLY A 441 25.93 -7.38 2.74
C GLY A 441 25.16 -8.63 3.18
N ALA A 442 24.09 -8.98 2.48
CA ALA A 442 23.26 -10.15 2.80
C ALA A 442 24.06 -11.44 2.61
N LYS A 443 23.91 -12.41 3.51
CA LYS A 443 24.63 -13.69 3.46
C LYS A 443 23.76 -14.74 2.76
N PHE A 444 24.30 -15.32 1.69
CA PHE A 444 23.57 -16.29 0.88
C PHE A 444 24.47 -17.37 0.28
N ILE A 445 23.87 -18.50 -0.10
CA ILE A 445 24.49 -19.56 -0.91
C ILE A 445 23.59 -19.74 -2.12
N ASN A 446 24.16 -19.76 -3.32
CA ASN A 446 23.42 -19.98 -4.55
C ASN A 446 23.99 -21.22 -5.24
N GLU A 447 23.20 -22.28 -5.31
CA GLU A 447 23.57 -23.60 -5.84
C GLU A 447 22.58 -24.07 -6.91
N LYS A 448 22.93 -25.11 -7.67
CA LYS A 448 21.95 -25.77 -8.56
C LYS A 448 21.06 -26.66 -7.71
N ILE A 449 19.76 -26.67 -8.01
CA ILE A 449 18.83 -27.66 -7.46
C ILE A 449 19.37 -29.07 -7.82
N PRO A 450 19.48 -30.01 -6.85
CA PRO A 450 19.96 -31.36 -7.12
C PRO A 450 19.17 -32.04 -8.25
N PRO A 451 19.81 -32.66 -9.27
CA PRO A 451 19.10 -33.19 -10.44
C PRO A 451 18.00 -34.22 -10.10
N LEU A 452 18.21 -35.06 -9.08
CA LEU A 452 17.19 -36.00 -8.59
C LEU A 452 15.98 -35.29 -7.98
N LEU A 453 16.18 -34.16 -7.31
CA LEU A 453 15.11 -33.36 -6.71
C LEU A 453 14.33 -32.62 -7.80
N ALA A 454 15.02 -32.01 -8.78
CA ALA A 454 14.41 -31.39 -9.95
C ALA A 454 13.57 -32.40 -10.77
N GLN A 455 14.10 -33.61 -11.00
CA GLN A 455 13.35 -34.70 -11.65
C GLN A 455 12.14 -35.13 -10.81
N ARG A 456 12.30 -35.29 -9.48
CA ARG A 456 11.19 -35.66 -8.59
C ARG A 456 10.06 -34.62 -8.61
N TRP A 457 10.38 -33.33 -8.64
CA TRP A 457 9.38 -32.26 -8.76
C TRP A 457 8.73 -32.24 -10.16
N LYS A 458 9.52 -32.47 -11.22
CA LYS A 458 9.02 -32.51 -12.61
C LYS A 458 8.10 -33.70 -12.90
N TYR A 459 8.32 -34.82 -12.24
CA TYR A 459 7.54 -36.05 -12.40
C TYR A 459 6.73 -36.41 -11.15
N LEU A 460 6.39 -35.41 -10.32
CA LEU A 460 5.55 -35.61 -9.14
C LEU A 460 4.16 -36.06 -9.63
N ARG A 461 3.89 -37.36 -9.61
CA ARG A 461 2.57 -37.92 -9.91
C ARG A 461 1.76 -37.99 -8.63
N PHE A 462 0.52 -37.56 -8.71
CA PHE A 462 -0.42 -37.74 -7.62
C PHE A 462 -0.96 -39.19 -7.62
N ASP A 463 -1.05 -39.79 -6.43
CA ASP A 463 -1.69 -41.10 -6.26
C ASP A 463 -3.18 -40.90 -5.96
N SER A 464 -4.00 -41.04 -7.00
CA SER A 464 -5.45 -40.91 -6.92
C SER A 464 -6.12 -41.85 -5.91
N ASN A 465 -5.44 -42.92 -5.48
CA ASN A 465 -6.01 -43.94 -4.60
C ASN A 465 -5.91 -43.58 -3.11
N ASN A 466 -5.15 -42.54 -2.74
CA ASN A 466 -4.84 -42.20 -1.36
C ASN A 466 -5.60 -40.96 -0.82
N ASN A 467 -6.61 -40.44 -1.52
CA ASN A 467 -7.42 -39.32 -1.03
C ASN A 467 -8.93 -39.60 -1.09
N THR A 468 -9.59 -39.42 0.05
CA THR A 468 -11.06 -39.40 0.21
C THR A 468 -11.72 -38.13 -0.34
N TYR A 469 -10.95 -37.21 -0.95
CA TYR A 469 -11.40 -35.90 -1.42
C TYR A 469 -11.09 -35.70 -2.90
N GLY A 470 -12.14 -35.68 -3.72
CA GLY A 470 -12.04 -35.42 -5.15
C GLY A 470 -11.70 -33.95 -5.43
N LEU A 471 -10.55 -33.72 -6.08
CA LEU A 471 -10.06 -32.41 -6.56
C LEU A 471 -11.11 -31.59 -7.33
N SER A 472 -12.04 -32.26 -8.00
CA SER A 472 -13.11 -31.65 -8.79
C SER A 472 -14.25 -31.02 -7.97
N PHE A 473 -14.31 -31.22 -6.65
CA PHE A 473 -15.44 -30.77 -5.82
C PHE A 473 -15.21 -29.39 -5.16
N PHE A 474 -13.97 -29.08 -4.76
CA PHE A 474 -13.66 -27.91 -3.91
C PHE A 474 -13.48 -26.59 -4.67
N LEU A 475 -13.05 -26.61 -5.93
CA LEU A 475 -12.85 -25.40 -6.74
C LEU A 475 -14.17 -24.68 -7.11
N LEU A 476 -15.32 -25.31 -6.91
CA LEU A 476 -16.60 -24.92 -7.52
C LEU A 476 -17.70 -24.48 -6.53
N HIS A 477 -17.51 -24.62 -5.22
CA HIS A 477 -18.50 -24.20 -4.22
C HIS A 477 -17.91 -23.18 -3.23
N ASN A 478 -17.73 -21.93 -3.68
CA ASN A 478 -17.88 -20.80 -2.77
C ASN A 478 -19.37 -20.71 -2.41
N PRO A 479 -19.81 -21.00 -1.17
CA PRO A 479 -21.22 -21.10 -0.81
C PRO A 479 -21.97 -19.76 -0.88
N TYR A 480 -21.25 -18.66 -1.12
CA TYR A 480 -21.79 -17.32 -1.26
C TYR A 480 -21.83 -16.82 -2.71
N PHE A 481 -21.45 -17.64 -3.70
CA PHE A 481 -21.40 -17.21 -5.11
C PHE A 481 -22.74 -16.68 -5.63
N ASP A 482 -23.84 -17.39 -5.35
CA ASP A 482 -25.21 -16.98 -5.68
C ASP A 482 -25.68 -15.72 -4.91
N GLN A 483 -24.96 -15.32 -3.86
CA GLN A 483 -25.24 -14.09 -3.13
C GLN A 483 -24.57 -12.88 -3.78
N ILE A 484 -23.42 -13.04 -4.46
CA ILE A 484 -22.68 -11.93 -5.10
C ILE A 484 -23.57 -11.13 -6.05
N GLN A 485 -24.24 -11.81 -6.98
CA GLN A 485 -25.13 -11.14 -7.94
C GLN A 485 -26.31 -10.44 -7.22
N LYS A 486 -26.91 -11.10 -6.23
CA LYS A 486 -28.01 -10.53 -5.42
C LYS A 486 -27.55 -9.29 -4.62
N ILE A 487 -26.28 -9.19 -4.25
CA ILE A 487 -25.71 -8.01 -3.59
C ILE A 487 -25.45 -6.89 -4.61
N ILE A 488 -24.87 -7.20 -5.78
CA ILE A 488 -24.68 -6.24 -6.89
C ILE A 488 -26.00 -5.61 -7.34
N ASP A 489 -27.07 -6.41 -7.41
CA ASP A 489 -28.41 -5.95 -7.81
C ASP A 489 -29.23 -5.32 -6.65
N THR A 490 -28.65 -5.18 -5.45
CA THR A 490 -29.35 -4.57 -4.31
C THR A 490 -29.36 -3.05 -4.43
N ASN A 491 -30.52 -2.50 -4.76
CA ASN A 491 -30.82 -1.09 -4.55
C ASN A 491 -30.91 -0.80 -3.05
N VAL A 492 -30.04 0.09 -2.54
CA VAL A 492 -30.11 0.56 -1.15
C VAL A 492 -31.20 1.63 -1.06
N ILE A 493 -32.36 1.23 -0.50
CA ILE A 493 -33.49 2.13 -0.24
C ILE A 493 -33.51 2.42 1.27
N ILE A 494 -33.30 3.68 1.64
CA ILE A 494 -33.47 4.15 3.03
C ILE A 494 -34.96 4.39 3.27
N SER A 495 -35.55 3.73 4.27
CA SER A 495 -36.86 4.13 4.80
C SER A 495 -36.70 5.43 5.58
N THR A 496 -37.55 6.43 5.30
CA THR A 496 -37.41 7.80 5.82
C THR A 496 -37.83 7.98 7.29
N VAL A 497 -37.57 6.99 8.15
CA VAL A 497 -38.06 6.94 9.54
C VAL A 497 -36.89 7.02 10.52
N ASN A 498 -36.87 8.07 11.35
CA ASN A 498 -35.96 8.27 12.48
C ASN A 498 -34.47 8.01 12.21
N VAL A 499 -33.90 8.72 11.23
CA VAL A 499 -32.44 8.78 11.03
C VAL A 499 -31.80 9.52 12.20
N THR A 500 -30.84 8.89 12.88
CA THR A 500 -30.01 9.50 13.92
C THR A 500 -28.60 9.75 13.39
N TYR A 501 -28.08 10.96 13.60
CA TYR A 501 -26.76 11.36 13.07
C TYR A 501 -25.57 10.74 13.84
N TRP A 502 -25.82 10.30 15.07
CA TRP A 502 -24.87 9.64 15.97
C TRP A 502 -25.37 8.25 16.37
N PRO A 503 -24.49 7.35 16.84
CA PRO A 503 -24.89 6.09 17.46
C PRO A 503 -25.76 6.34 18.70
N LEU A 504 -26.82 5.55 18.84
CA LEU A 504 -27.66 5.53 20.06
C LEU A 504 -27.56 4.16 20.76
N PRO A 505 -27.63 4.13 22.10
CA PRO A 505 -27.73 2.87 22.83
C PRO A 505 -29.17 2.34 22.70
N ILE A 506 -29.33 1.20 22.02
CA ILE A 506 -30.62 0.53 21.81
C ILE A 506 -30.87 -0.61 22.82
N LEU A 507 -29.83 -1.02 23.54
CA LEU A 507 -29.90 -1.95 24.67
C LEU A 507 -28.85 -1.54 25.71
N ASN A 508 -29.20 -1.59 26.99
CA ASN A 508 -28.28 -1.33 28.10
C ASN A 508 -28.73 -2.15 29.33
N ASN A 509 -28.40 -3.44 29.34
CA ASN A 509 -28.84 -4.42 30.35
C ASN A 509 -27.65 -5.31 30.75
N TYR A 510 -27.50 -5.64 32.04
CA TYR A 510 -26.65 -6.73 32.59
C TYR A 510 -25.44 -7.14 31.73
N GLY A 511 -24.28 -6.48 31.85
CA GLY A 511 -23.10 -6.81 31.03
C GLY A 511 -23.03 -6.07 29.69
N LEU A 512 -24.17 -5.80 29.07
CA LEU A 512 -24.24 -5.54 27.63
C LEU A 512 -24.85 -4.18 27.28
N VAL A 513 -24.08 -3.39 26.53
CA VAL A 513 -24.54 -2.15 25.88
C VAL A 513 -24.44 -2.33 24.37
N VAL A 514 -25.56 -2.17 23.66
CA VAL A 514 -25.61 -2.25 22.19
C VAL A 514 -25.87 -0.86 21.62
N TRP A 515 -24.91 -0.37 20.85
CA TRP A 515 -25.02 0.89 20.12
C TRP A 515 -25.40 0.61 18.66
N HIS A 516 -26.29 1.43 18.10
CA HIS A 516 -26.74 1.30 16.72
C HIS A 516 -26.73 2.65 15.99
N GLN A 517 -26.33 2.62 14.72
CA GLN A 517 -26.42 3.73 13.79
C GLN A 517 -26.76 3.19 12.39
N LEU A 518 -27.65 3.86 11.67
CA LEU A 518 -27.93 3.57 10.26
C LEU A 518 -26.96 4.36 9.36
N ASP A 519 -26.40 3.71 8.33
CA ASP A 519 -25.64 4.41 7.29
C ASP A 519 -26.57 5.29 6.44
N THR A 520 -26.30 6.59 6.45
CA THR A 520 -26.98 7.60 5.63
C THR A 520 -26.01 8.47 4.83
N GLU A 521 -24.71 8.14 4.85
CA GLU A 521 -23.62 8.91 4.25
C GLU A 521 -23.03 8.17 3.02
N PHE A 522 -22.77 6.87 3.15
CA PHE A 522 -22.11 6.06 2.12
C PHE A 522 -23.09 5.26 1.27
N LEU A 523 -24.23 4.87 1.86
CA LEU A 523 -25.35 4.16 1.26
C LEU A 523 -24.93 2.81 0.66
N LEU A 524 -24.14 2.05 1.41
CA LEU A 524 -23.59 0.77 0.98
C LEU A 524 -24.46 -0.40 1.48
N PRO A 525 -24.56 -1.52 0.74
CA PRO A 525 -25.24 -2.73 1.21
C PRO A 525 -24.36 -3.54 2.18
N LYS A 526 -23.63 -2.86 3.07
CA LYS A 526 -22.69 -3.39 4.05
C LYS A 526 -23.17 -3.09 5.47
N THR A 527 -22.83 -3.97 6.41
CA THR A 527 -22.98 -3.75 7.85
C THR A 527 -21.63 -3.92 8.53
N LEU A 528 -21.29 -3.03 9.47
CA LEU A 528 -20.14 -3.18 10.36
C LEU A 528 -20.62 -3.53 11.76
N PHE A 529 -19.95 -4.51 12.37
CA PHE A 529 -20.15 -4.92 13.75
C PHE A 529 -18.83 -4.73 14.48
N PHE A 530 -18.89 -4.07 15.63
CA PHE A 530 -17.79 -3.94 16.56
C PHE A 530 -18.25 -4.53 17.90
N THR A 531 -17.41 -5.30 18.55
CA THR A 531 -17.70 -5.93 19.84
C THR A 531 -16.45 -5.90 20.70
N ARG A 532 -16.62 -5.62 21.99
CA ARG A 532 -15.55 -5.62 22.99
C ARG A 532 -15.98 -6.47 24.17
N PHE A 533 -15.16 -7.46 24.50
CA PHE A 533 -15.19 -8.15 25.78
C PHE A 533 -14.11 -7.55 26.65
N SER A 534 -14.44 -7.21 27.90
CA SER A 534 -13.50 -6.61 28.85
C SER A 534 -13.54 -7.37 30.16
N SER A 535 -12.40 -7.55 30.81
CA SER A 535 -12.31 -8.07 32.17
C SER A 535 -11.28 -7.31 32.99
N ASN A 536 -11.68 -6.91 34.19
CA ASN A 536 -10.79 -6.27 35.15
C ASN A 536 -9.73 -7.24 35.72
N LEU A 537 -9.82 -8.54 35.42
CA LEU A 537 -8.85 -9.56 35.86
C LEU A 537 -7.56 -9.60 35.02
N ILE A 538 -7.57 -9.00 33.81
CA ILE A 538 -6.49 -9.10 32.83
C ILE A 538 -5.34 -8.09 33.08
N PRO A 539 -5.59 -6.78 33.34
CA PRO A 539 -4.51 -5.78 33.39
C PRO A 539 -3.41 -6.09 34.41
N ASP A 540 -3.79 -6.62 35.58
CA ASP A 540 -2.89 -6.96 36.68
C ASP A 540 -2.34 -8.39 36.60
N ASN A 541 -2.62 -9.13 35.52
CA ASN A 541 -2.23 -10.53 35.38
C ASN A 541 -1.61 -10.84 33.99
N PRO A 542 -0.27 -10.77 33.87
CA PRO A 542 0.45 -11.06 32.62
C PRO A 542 0.25 -12.48 32.08
N GLU A 543 -0.02 -13.47 32.96
CA GLU A 543 -0.28 -14.85 32.54
C GLU A 543 -1.64 -14.95 31.83
N LEU A 544 -2.67 -14.26 32.35
CA LEU A 544 -3.97 -14.15 31.68
C LEU A 544 -3.89 -13.39 30.35
N GLN A 545 -3.10 -12.32 30.29
CA GLN A 545 -2.84 -11.61 29.03
C GLN A 545 -2.14 -12.51 27.99
N MET A 546 -1.18 -13.35 28.41
CA MET A 546 -0.53 -14.33 27.54
C MET A 546 -1.54 -15.36 27.02
N PHE A 547 -2.36 -15.96 27.89
CA PHE A 547 -3.37 -16.94 27.46
C PHE A 547 -4.41 -16.35 26.51
N LEU A 548 -4.83 -15.10 26.74
CA LEU A 548 -5.74 -14.39 25.85
C LEU A 548 -5.14 -14.19 24.45
N ASN A 549 -3.85 -13.85 24.38
CA ASN A 549 -3.13 -13.72 23.10
C ASN A 549 -3.06 -15.07 22.36
N VAL A 550 -2.75 -16.17 23.06
CA VAL A 550 -2.73 -17.52 22.46
C VAL A 550 -4.13 -17.94 21.98
N TYR A 551 -5.18 -17.71 22.78
CA TYR A 551 -6.57 -17.98 22.42
C TYR A 551 -7.00 -17.20 21.17
N SER A 552 -6.61 -15.93 21.06
CA SER A 552 -6.87 -15.09 19.89
C SER A 552 -6.24 -15.65 18.60
N GLU A 553 -5.00 -16.14 18.65
CA GLU A 553 -4.37 -16.78 17.48
C GLU A 553 -5.02 -18.12 17.13
N LEU A 554 -5.38 -18.95 18.12
CA LEU A 554 -6.10 -20.21 17.89
C LEU A 554 -7.49 -19.97 17.27
N LEU A 555 -8.22 -18.94 17.71
CA LEU A 555 -9.50 -18.51 17.11
C LEU A 555 -9.32 -18.00 15.68
N LYS A 556 -8.21 -17.29 15.37
CA LYS A 556 -7.92 -16.83 14.01
C LYS A 556 -7.66 -17.98 13.05
N GLU A 557 -7.02 -19.05 13.54
CA GLU A 557 -6.72 -20.27 12.78
C GLU A 557 -7.97 -21.14 12.61
N SER A 558 -8.78 -21.33 13.66
CA SER A 558 -10.03 -22.10 13.56
C SER A 558 -11.07 -21.47 12.63
N LEU A 559 -10.97 -20.16 12.37
CA LEU A 559 -11.81 -19.40 11.45
C LEU A 559 -11.17 -19.19 10.05
N LYS A 560 -10.04 -19.84 9.75
CA LYS A 560 -9.23 -19.53 8.56
C LYS A 560 -10.02 -19.69 7.26
N ILE A 561 -10.80 -20.76 7.13
CA ILE A 561 -11.57 -21.09 5.92
C ILE A 561 -12.75 -20.12 5.73
N GLU A 562 -13.50 -19.83 6.79
CA GLU A 562 -14.62 -18.89 6.80
C GLU A 562 -14.14 -17.47 6.47
N LYS A 563 -13.03 -17.05 7.09
CA LYS A 563 -12.38 -15.76 6.82
C LYS A 563 -11.89 -15.68 5.39
N TYR A 564 -11.39 -16.77 4.81
CA TYR A 564 -10.98 -16.83 3.42
C TYR A 564 -12.16 -16.60 2.47
N TYR A 565 -13.23 -17.42 2.57
CA TYR A 565 -14.41 -17.26 1.72
C TYR A 565 -15.12 -15.91 1.91
N ALA A 566 -15.13 -15.37 3.12
CA ALA A 566 -15.63 -14.02 3.39
C ALA A 566 -14.74 -12.93 2.75
N GLY A 567 -13.42 -13.09 2.82
CA GLY A 567 -12.42 -12.23 2.18
C GLY A 567 -12.61 -12.16 0.66
N LEU A 568 -12.97 -13.28 0.02
CA LEU A 568 -13.32 -13.33 -1.40
C LEU A 568 -14.57 -12.52 -1.79
N LEU A 569 -15.40 -12.14 -0.81
CA LEU A 569 -16.53 -11.23 -1.02
C LEU A 569 -16.14 -9.78 -0.70
N GLY A 570 -14.93 -9.50 -0.20
CA GLY A 570 -14.56 -8.22 0.39
C GLY A 570 -15.17 -7.99 1.78
N SER A 571 -15.56 -9.05 2.48
CA SER A 571 -15.90 -9.01 3.90
C SER A 571 -14.63 -9.23 4.73
N THR A 572 -14.50 -8.54 5.87
CA THR A 572 -13.30 -8.63 6.72
C THR A 572 -13.68 -8.94 8.16
N PHE A 573 -12.95 -9.87 8.77
CA PHE A 573 -13.09 -10.25 10.17
C PHE A 573 -11.75 -10.07 10.88
N ILE A 574 -11.75 -9.27 11.95
CA ILE A 574 -10.58 -8.90 12.73
C ILE A 574 -10.82 -9.34 14.17
N VAL A 575 -9.79 -9.96 14.76
CA VAL A 575 -9.75 -10.39 16.17
C VAL A 575 -8.49 -9.78 16.76
N ASN A 576 -8.64 -8.89 17.74
CA ASN A 576 -7.53 -8.21 18.40
C ASN A 576 -7.63 -8.39 19.91
N THR A 577 -6.49 -8.56 20.57
CA THR A 577 -6.40 -8.47 22.03
C THR A 577 -5.96 -7.06 22.43
N ASN A 578 -6.27 -6.69 23.67
CA ASN A 578 -5.85 -5.45 24.30
C ASN A 578 -5.62 -5.71 25.81
N ASP A 579 -5.09 -4.70 26.50
CA ASP A 579 -4.67 -4.76 27.91
C ASP A 579 -5.79 -5.09 28.91
N ASN A 580 -7.05 -5.12 28.47
CA ASN A 580 -8.22 -5.39 29.31
C ASN A 580 -9.18 -6.43 28.70
N GLY A 581 -8.83 -7.11 27.61
CA GLY A 581 -9.73 -8.05 26.94
C GLY A 581 -9.52 -8.17 25.42
N MET A 582 -10.60 -8.40 24.70
CA MET A 582 -10.59 -8.74 23.28
C MET A 582 -11.62 -7.90 22.51
N THR A 583 -11.25 -7.43 21.32
CA THR A 583 -12.17 -6.82 20.36
C THR A 583 -12.34 -7.68 19.11
N LEU A 584 -13.56 -7.65 18.59
CA LEU A 584 -13.95 -8.26 17.34
C LEU A 584 -14.52 -7.20 16.42
N GLU A 585 -14.13 -7.24 15.16
CA GLU A 585 -14.63 -6.33 14.13
C GLU A 585 -15.01 -7.14 12.89
N ALA A 586 -16.23 -6.95 12.39
CA ALA A 586 -16.74 -7.66 11.21
C ALA A 586 -17.38 -6.66 10.25
N MET A 587 -16.78 -6.46 9.08
CA MET A 587 -17.41 -5.78 7.94
C MET A 587 -17.93 -6.84 6.97
N THR A 588 -19.23 -6.86 6.72
CA THR A 588 -19.89 -7.88 5.89
C THR A 588 -20.99 -7.26 5.04
N TRP A 589 -21.51 -7.99 4.04
CA TRP A 589 -22.67 -7.53 3.29
C TRP A 589 -23.98 -7.76 4.06
N ASN A 590 -25.00 -6.94 3.81
CA ASN A 590 -26.28 -7.03 4.51
C ASN A 590 -26.91 -8.43 4.33
N ARG A 591 -26.79 -9.01 3.13
CA ARG A 591 -27.31 -10.34 2.76
C ARG A 591 -26.49 -11.52 3.30
N THR A 592 -25.23 -11.34 3.69
CA THR A 592 -24.38 -12.42 4.23
C THR A 592 -24.56 -12.57 5.75
N ARG A 593 -25.82 -12.71 6.22
CA ARG A 593 -26.11 -12.87 7.65
C ARG A 593 -25.49 -14.14 8.24
N GLU A 594 -25.48 -15.22 7.47
CA GLU A 594 -24.93 -16.51 7.91
C GLU A 594 -23.43 -16.43 8.21
N LEU A 595 -22.65 -15.69 7.42
CA LEU A 595 -21.23 -15.45 7.73
C LEU A 595 -21.02 -14.80 9.11
N ARG A 596 -21.91 -13.87 9.51
CA ARG A 596 -21.86 -13.26 10.83
C ARG A 596 -22.26 -14.23 11.93
N ARG A 597 -23.28 -15.07 11.68
CA ARG A 597 -23.71 -16.12 12.62
C ARG A 597 -22.59 -17.11 12.86
N VAL A 598 -22.02 -17.70 11.80
CA VAL A 598 -20.88 -18.63 11.91
C VAL A 598 -19.73 -18.00 12.68
N PHE A 599 -19.31 -16.77 12.33
CA PHE A 599 -18.23 -16.08 13.06
C PHE A 599 -18.53 -15.96 14.57
N ILE A 600 -19.74 -15.51 14.94
CA ILE A 600 -20.17 -15.36 16.34
C ILE A 600 -20.27 -16.71 17.06
N ASP A 601 -20.88 -17.71 16.43
CA ASP A 601 -21.10 -19.04 17.01
C ASP A 601 -19.74 -19.75 17.24
N SER A 602 -18.80 -19.65 16.29
CA SER A 602 -17.44 -20.18 16.44
C SER A 602 -16.71 -19.61 17.66
N ILE A 603 -16.89 -18.33 18.00
CA ILE A 603 -16.27 -17.71 19.19
C ILE A 603 -16.81 -18.33 20.49
N VAL A 604 -18.12 -18.61 20.52
CA VAL A 604 -18.79 -19.23 21.68
C VAL A 604 -18.47 -20.73 21.79
N GLN A 605 -18.17 -21.40 20.67
CA GLN A 605 -18.12 -22.86 20.56
C GLN A 605 -16.75 -23.45 20.15
N ILE A 606 -15.62 -22.72 20.29
CA ILE A 606 -14.30 -23.23 19.83
C ILE A 606 -13.97 -24.60 20.44
N GLU A 607 -13.89 -25.63 19.60
CA GLU A 607 -13.27 -26.91 19.93
C GLU A 607 -11.77 -26.88 19.62
N ILE A 608 -10.96 -26.54 20.62
CA ILE A 608 -9.50 -26.62 20.51
C ILE A 608 -9.07 -28.09 20.66
N PHE A 609 -8.46 -28.66 19.63
CA PHE A 609 -7.84 -29.99 19.66
C PHE A 609 -6.31 -29.88 19.74
N GLY A 610 -5.69 -30.67 20.62
CA GLY A 610 -4.23 -30.78 20.72
C GLY A 610 -3.80 -32.21 21.00
N HIS A 611 -2.94 -32.75 20.15
CA HIS A 611 -2.25 -34.03 20.39
C HIS A 611 -0.85 -33.76 20.97
N GLY A 612 -0.65 -34.08 22.25
CA GLY A 612 0.63 -34.00 22.95
C GLY A 612 0.44 -34.05 24.47
N ASP A 613 1.37 -34.68 25.19
CA ASP A 613 1.24 -35.03 26.61
C ASP A 613 1.41 -33.85 27.61
N MET A 614 0.79 -32.70 27.34
CA MET A 614 0.62 -31.63 28.33
C MET A 614 -0.69 -30.87 28.15
N ASN A 615 -1.61 -31.01 29.12
CA ASN A 615 -2.62 -30.04 29.55
C ASN A 615 -3.43 -29.28 28.47
N SER A 616 -3.66 -29.87 27.29
CA SER A 616 -4.51 -29.26 26.25
C SER A 616 -5.93 -29.02 26.74
N THR A 617 -6.47 -29.92 27.59
CA THR A 617 -7.74 -29.74 28.29
C THR A 617 -7.71 -28.55 29.26
N THR A 618 -6.65 -28.40 30.05
CA THR A 618 -6.55 -27.32 31.05
C THR A 618 -6.48 -25.95 30.38
N LEU A 619 -5.74 -25.82 29.28
CA LEU A 619 -5.61 -24.56 28.55
C LEU A 619 -6.91 -24.19 27.83
N LYS A 620 -7.63 -25.18 27.26
CA LYS A 620 -8.98 -25.02 26.69
C LYS A 620 -10.00 -24.59 27.76
N ASP A 621 -10.13 -25.37 28.82
CA ASP A 621 -11.13 -25.16 29.87
C ASP A 621 -10.87 -23.84 30.61
N TYR A 622 -9.61 -23.49 30.86
CA TYR A 622 -9.24 -22.24 31.53
C TYR A 622 -9.44 -21.03 30.60
N ALA A 623 -9.08 -21.10 29.32
CA ALA A 623 -9.34 -20.00 28.36
C ALA A 623 -10.85 -19.79 28.12
N GLN A 624 -11.63 -20.86 27.95
CA GLN A 624 -13.10 -20.76 27.87
C GLN A 624 -13.69 -20.23 29.19
N THR A 625 -13.22 -20.71 30.35
CA THR A 625 -13.64 -20.19 31.67
C THR A 625 -13.28 -18.73 31.85
N LEU A 626 -12.16 -18.26 31.30
CA LEU A 626 -11.73 -16.85 31.34
C LEU A 626 -12.57 -15.96 30.45
N VAL A 627 -12.83 -16.36 29.20
CA VAL A 627 -13.72 -15.63 28.29
C VAL A 627 -15.13 -15.58 28.86
N MET A 628 -15.64 -16.68 29.41
CA MET A 628 -16.95 -16.72 30.05
C MET A 628 -16.99 -15.91 31.37
N LYS A 629 -15.99 -16.01 32.25
CA LYS A 629 -15.93 -15.13 33.45
C LYS A 629 -15.81 -13.65 33.08
N ALA A 630 -15.02 -13.31 32.05
CA ALA A 630 -14.92 -11.95 31.53
C ALA A 630 -16.26 -11.40 31.03
N ILE A 631 -17.12 -12.25 30.46
CA ILE A 631 -18.46 -11.88 30.00
C ILE A 631 -19.44 -11.69 31.18
N TYR A 632 -19.27 -12.43 32.27
CA TYR A 632 -20.24 -12.45 33.38
C TYR A 632 -19.92 -11.55 34.59
N ASP A 633 -18.65 -11.20 34.85
CA ASP A 633 -18.25 -10.52 36.09
C ASP A 633 -18.19 -8.98 35.94
N GLN A 634 -19.36 -8.32 35.98
CA GLN A 634 -19.44 -6.84 35.93
C GLN A 634 -19.10 -6.19 37.28
N GLY A 635 -17.86 -5.70 37.41
CA GLY A 635 -17.47 -4.69 38.39
C GLY A 635 -17.28 -3.32 37.74
N TYR A 636 -18.12 -2.34 38.06
CA TYR A 636 -17.96 -0.94 37.63
C TYR A 636 -16.81 -0.27 38.40
N GLN A 637 -15.88 0.38 37.70
CA GLN A 637 -15.08 1.46 38.28
C GLN A 637 -14.59 2.46 37.21
N LEU A 638 -14.51 3.72 37.61
CA LEU A 638 -14.19 4.88 36.77
C LEU A 638 -12.67 5.14 36.83
N ALA A 639 -11.99 5.33 35.70
CA ALA A 639 -10.55 5.64 35.65
C ALA A 639 -10.26 6.96 34.92
N LEU A 640 -9.33 7.74 35.49
CA LEU A 640 -9.10 9.16 35.24
C LEU A 640 -8.92 9.61 33.78
N ILE A 641 -9.42 10.83 33.53
CA ILE A 641 -9.08 11.69 32.40
C ILE A 641 -7.58 12.01 32.45
N GLN A 642 -6.78 11.48 31.51
CA GLN A 642 -5.46 12.04 31.21
C GLN A 642 -5.64 13.26 30.30
N SER A 643 -5.03 14.38 30.69
CA SER A 643 -4.94 15.58 29.84
C SER A 643 -4.19 15.26 28.54
N ALA A 644 -4.60 15.92 27.46
CA ALA A 644 -3.99 15.71 26.14
C ALA A 644 -2.57 16.28 26.10
N VAL A 645 -1.58 15.47 26.50
CA VAL A 645 -0.16 15.77 26.32
C VAL A 645 0.13 15.82 24.83
N LEU A 646 0.80 16.88 24.39
CA LEU A 646 1.20 17.09 23.00
C LEU A 646 2.30 16.08 22.63
N LYS A 647 1.89 14.93 22.08
CA LYS A 647 2.79 13.83 21.69
C LYS A 647 3.59 14.17 20.43
N THR A 648 4.66 14.94 20.58
CA THR A 648 5.75 15.01 19.60
C THR A 648 6.63 13.76 19.71
N ALA A 649 6.24 12.70 18.99
CA ALA A 649 7.09 11.54 18.77
C ALA A 649 8.04 11.83 17.60
N VAL A 650 9.31 12.11 17.88
CA VAL A 650 10.35 12.30 16.85
C VAL A 650 11.34 11.14 16.92
N GLN A 651 11.24 10.21 15.98
CA GLN A 651 12.22 9.14 15.83
C GLN A 651 13.41 9.66 15.00
N LEU A 652 14.43 10.16 15.68
CA LEU A 652 15.67 10.61 15.03
C LEU A 652 16.74 9.52 15.15
N ARG A 653 17.31 9.09 14.02
CA ARG A 653 18.52 8.25 13.97
C ARG A 653 19.74 9.16 14.05
N ILE A 654 20.05 9.61 15.26
CA ILE A 654 21.14 10.56 15.53
C ILE A 654 22.45 9.80 15.74
N PRO A 655 23.60 10.31 15.27
CA PRO A 655 24.91 9.75 15.60
C PRO A 655 25.26 9.85 17.10
N ASN A 656 24.73 8.92 17.91
CA ASN A 656 25.37 8.39 19.12
C ASN A 656 25.79 9.36 20.27
N ASP A 657 25.18 10.53 20.45
CA ASP A 657 25.44 11.36 21.64
C ASP A 657 24.27 12.27 22.08
N ALA A 658 24.53 13.06 23.13
CA ALA A 658 23.58 13.98 23.76
C ALA A 658 23.19 15.17 22.87
N GLU A 659 23.91 15.46 21.78
CA GLU A 659 23.56 16.54 20.85
C GLU A 659 22.14 16.38 20.29
N GLY A 660 21.64 15.15 20.25
CA GLY A 660 20.38 14.86 19.61
C GLY A 660 19.15 15.44 20.30
N ASP A 661 19.13 15.38 21.63
CA ASP A 661 18.10 16.00 22.44
C ASP A 661 18.29 17.53 22.46
N GLU A 662 19.54 18.00 22.52
CA GLU A 662 19.89 19.42 22.42
C GLU A 662 19.44 20.05 21.10
N ARG A 663 19.60 19.36 19.96
CA ARG A 663 19.10 19.80 18.65
C ARG A 663 17.57 19.95 18.62
N ILE A 664 16.83 19.12 19.36
CA ILE A 664 15.37 19.28 19.54
C ILE A 664 15.08 20.52 20.40
N GLU A 665 15.78 20.71 21.51
CA GLU A 665 15.61 21.89 22.38
C GLU A 665 15.95 23.21 21.65
N LEU A 666 17.04 23.21 20.88
CA LEU A 666 17.43 24.32 20.01
C LEU A 666 16.37 24.56 18.95
N PHE A 667 15.87 23.52 18.28
CA PHE A 667 14.79 23.64 17.30
C PHE A 667 13.52 24.25 17.91
N LEU A 668 13.08 23.84 19.11
CA LEU A 668 11.88 24.40 19.75
C LEU A 668 12.06 25.90 20.07
N ARG A 669 13.25 26.31 20.56
CA ARG A 669 13.57 27.72 20.84
C ARG A 669 13.66 28.54 19.55
N ASP A 670 14.41 28.06 18.56
CA ASP A 670 14.55 28.72 17.26
C ASP A 670 13.20 28.83 16.55
N TYR A 671 12.38 27.78 16.59
CA TYR A 671 11.06 27.76 15.98
C TYR A 671 10.13 28.80 16.64
N TYR A 672 10.20 28.91 17.97
CA TYR A 672 9.48 29.96 18.69
C TYR A 672 9.90 31.36 18.23
N HIS A 673 11.19 31.68 18.31
CA HIS A 673 11.70 33.02 18.02
C HIS A 673 11.61 33.42 16.54
N LYS A 674 11.80 32.47 15.61
CA LYS A 674 11.78 32.73 14.16
C LYS A 674 10.37 32.72 13.59
N PHE A 675 9.48 31.83 14.05
CA PHE A 675 8.18 31.61 13.40
C PHE A 675 6.95 31.91 14.27
N ILE A 676 6.97 31.65 15.58
CA ILE A 676 5.80 31.84 16.45
C ILE A 676 5.72 33.27 16.99
N GLN A 677 6.84 33.81 17.48
CA GLN A 677 6.96 35.16 18.01
C GLN A 677 6.76 36.23 16.92
N GLN A 678 7.19 35.94 15.68
CA GLN A 678 7.07 36.85 14.53
C GLN A 678 5.78 36.65 13.71
N LYS A 679 4.99 35.60 14.01
CA LYS A 679 3.73 35.30 13.31
C LYS A 679 2.78 36.51 13.30
N SER A 680 2.24 36.84 12.14
CA SER A 680 1.15 37.81 12.02
C SER A 680 -0.21 37.19 12.36
N GLU A 681 -1.17 38.02 12.76
CA GLU A 681 -2.54 37.56 12.99
C GLU A 681 -3.15 36.95 11.71
N GLN A 682 -2.86 37.51 10.53
CA GLN A 682 -3.32 36.98 9.25
C GLN A 682 -2.84 35.54 9.00
N GLN A 683 -1.54 35.27 9.21
CA GLN A 683 -0.98 33.91 9.09
C GLN A 683 -1.60 32.95 10.11
N PHE A 684 -1.80 33.40 11.35
CA PHE A 684 -2.42 32.57 12.39
C PHE A 684 -3.87 32.22 12.06
N GLN A 685 -4.66 33.17 11.53
CA GLN A 685 -6.02 32.90 11.06
C GLN A 685 -6.03 31.95 9.85
N GLN A 686 -5.07 32.06 8.92
CA GLN A 686 -4.93 31.12 7.80
C GLN A 686 -4.59 29.69 8.27
N GLU A 687 -3.69 29.54 9.25
CA GLU A 687 -3.36 28.25 9.87
C GLU A 687 -4.58 27.66 10.61
N LYS A 688 -5.34 28.48 11.35
CA LYS A 688 -6.61 28.07 11.97
C LYS A 688 -7.61 27.57 10.94
N GLN A 689 -7.87 28.32 9.87
CA GLN A 689 -8.83 27.90 8.83
C GLN A 689 -8.38 26.61 8.14
N THR A 690 -7.08 26.43 7.92
CA THR A 690 -6.51 25.19 7.37
C THR A 690 -6.72 24.00 8.32
N LEU A 691 -6.47 24.17 9.62
CA LEU A 691 -6.72 23.13 10.62
C LEU A 691 -8.21 22.80 10.76
N ILE A 692 -9.10 23.80 10.70
CA ILE A 692 -10.56 23.62 10.72
C ILE A 692 -11.02 22.82 9.49
N GLN A 693 -10.48 23.11 8.30
CA GLN A 693 -10.78 22.34 7.08
C GLN A 693 -10.30 20.89 7.18
N LEU A 694 -9.13 20.64 7.79
CA LEU A 694 -8.64 19.28 8.06
C LEU A 694 -9.52 18.55 9.10
N LYS A 695 -9.98 19.24 10.15
CA LYS A 695 -10.89 18.68 11.17
C LYS A 695 -12.28 18.36 10.62
N ARG A 696 -12.82 19.22 9.74
CA ARG A 696 -14.13 19.04 9.08
C ARG A 696 -14.05 18.20 7.79
N ALA A 697 -12.92 17.57 7.48
CA ALA A 697 -12.81 16.72 6.29
C ALA A 697 -13.76 15.51 6.42
N PRO A 698 -14.61 15.23 5.41
CA PRO A 698 -15.55 14.10 5.45
C PRO A 698 -14.79 12.77 5.47
N PHE A 699 -15.41 11.76 6.08
CA PHE A 699 -14.86 10.42 6.07
C PHE A 699 -14.97 9.83 4.65
N LEU A 700 -13.90 9.18 4.18
CA LEU A 700 -13.84 8.64 2.81
C LEU A 700 -14.47 7.24 2.69
N THR A 701 -14.58 6.53 3.81
CA THR A 701 -15.14 5.18 3.90
C THR A 701 -16.06 5.06 5.11
N MET A 702 -17.06 4.19 5.01
CA MET A 702 -17.95 3.86 6.11
C MET A 702 -17.17 3.23 7.27
N ALA A 703 -16.13 2.46 6.98
CA ALA A 703 -15.24 1.89 7.99
C ALA A 703 -14.53 2.97 8.82
N ALA A 704 -14.01 4.03 8.19
CA ALA A 704 -13.37 5.13 8.91
C ALA A 704 -14.37 5.93 9.78
N ARG A 705 -15.58 6.19 9.26
CA ARG A 705 -16.67 6.84 10.01
C ARG A 705 -17.07 6.02 11.24
N ALA A 706 -17.25 4.71 11.04
CA ALA A 706 -17.65 3.79 12.10
C ALA A 706 -16.54 3.60 13.15
N ALA A 707 -15.27 3.49 12.74
CA ALA A 707 -14.13 3.39 13.65
C ALA A 707 -13.96 4.65 14.53
N ALA A 708 -14.20 5.85 13.97
CA ALA A 708 -14.17 7.09 14.74
C ALA A 708 -15.27 7.15 15.82
N ASN A 709 -16.49 6.69 15.49
CA ASN A 709 -17.59 6.55 16.44
C ASN A 709 -17.32 5.45 17.47
N TRP A 710 -16.79 4.30 17.02
CA TRP A 710 -16.40 3.18 17.88
C TRP A 710 -15.36 3.60 18.91
N GLN A 711 -14.40 4.47 18.55
CA GLN A 711 -13.44 4.98 19.53
C GLN A 711 -14.10 5.84 20.62
N GLN A 712 -15.17 6.60 20.35
CA GLN A 712 -15.88 7.32 21.42
C GLN A 712 -16.57 6.36 22.39
N ILE A 713 -17.07 5.22 21.89
CA ILE A 713 -17.65 4.14 22.70
C ILE A 713 -16.58 3.38 23.47
N TYR A 714 -15.51 2.95 22.80
CA TYR A 714 -14.40 2.18 23.37
C TYR A 714 -13.66 2.97 24.47
N SER A 715 -13.40 4.25 24.25
CA SER A 715 -12.78 5.12 25.25
C SER A 715 -13.75 5.62 26.33
N GLN A 716 -15.04 5.26 26.26
CA GLN A 716 -16.13 5.72 27.14
C GLN A 716 -16.33 7.25 27.20
N ASN A 717 -15.68 8.01 26.31
CA ASN A 717 -15.84 9.47 26.23
C ASN A 717 -17.23 9.86 25.70
N LEU A 718 -17.80 9.06 24.80
CA LEU A 718 -19.12 9.28 24.15
C LEU A 718 -19.29 10.65 23.46
N ASP A 719 -18.17 11.33 23.17
CA ASP A 719 -18.11 12.67 22.60
C ASP A 719 -18.21 12.61 21.07
N PHE A 720 -19.40 12.28 20.55
CA PHE A 720 -19.60 12.09 19.11
C PHE A 720 -19.51 13.41 18.31
N ASP A 721 -19.90 14.54 18.91
CA ASP A 721 -19.78 15.90 18.38
C ASP A 721 -18.43 16.57 18.71
N ARG A 722 -17.43 15.80 19.17
CA ARG A 722 -16.07 16.27 19.50
C ARG A 722 -15.46 17.17 18.44
N THR A 723 -15.64 16.86 17.15
CA THR A 723 -15.09 17.67 16.05
C THR A 723 -15.63 19.10 16.07
N ASP A 724 -16.91 19.29 16.36
CA ASP A 724 -17.52 20.62 16.40
C ASP A 724 -17.06 21.42 17.62
N LYS A 725 -16.91 20.74 18.77
CA LYS A 725 -16.31 21.32 19.99
C LYS A 725 -14.84 21.73 19.78
N GLU A 726 -14.02 20.86 19.17
CA GLU A 726 -12.64 21.15 18.84
C GLU A 726 -12.52 22.30 17.83
N VAL A 727 -13.39 22.36 16.83
CA VAL A 727 -13.42 23.46 15.86
C VAL A 727 -13.83 24.78 16.54
N ALA A 728 -14.86 24.79 17.39
CA ALA A 728 -15.23 25.98 18.15
C ALA A 728 -14.09 26.46 19.08
N ALA A 729 -13.32 25.54 19.67
CA ALA A 729 -12.12 25.88 20.44
C ALA A 729 -11.01 26.48 19.57
N ILE A 730 -10.77 25.95 18.36
CA ILE A 730 -9.81 26.52 17.40
C ILE A 730 -10.28 27.90 16.93
N GLU A 731 -11.55 28.06 16.57
CA GLU A 731 -12.15 29.35 16.16
C GLU A 731 -11.96 30.44 17.23
N ASN A 732 -12.10 30.09 18.52
CA ASN A 732 -11.88 30.98 19.65
C ASN A 732 -10.40 31.17 20.07
N ALA A 733 -9.47 30.34 19.61
CA ALA A 733 -8.05 30.46 19.98
C ALA A 733 -7.44 31.76 19.43
N THR A 734 -6.66 32.46 20.26
CA THR A 734 -5.96 33.72 19.90
C THR A 734 -4.45 33.50 19.78
N LEU A 735 -3.78 34.33 18.97
CA LEU A 735 -2.32 34.27 18.79
C LEU A 735 -1.56 34.52 20.11
N ILE A 736 -2.12 35.35 20.99
CA ILE A 736 -1.57 35.61 22.33
C ILE A 736 -1.62 34.34 23.19
N ALA A 737 -2.79 33.68 23.26
CA ALA A 737 -2.94 32.44 24.03
C ALA A 737 -2.06 31.31 23.47
N PHE A 738 -1.90 31.24 22.14
CA PHE A 738 -1.01 30.26 21.50
C PHE A 738 0.48 30.49 21.84
N ARG A 739 0.94 31.74 21.88
CA ARG A 739 2.30 32.09 22.34
C ARG A 739 2.51 31.72 23.80
N GLN A 740 1.58 32.11 24.68
CA GLN A 740 1.62 31.79 26.11
C GLN A 740 1.64 30.27 26.36
N PHE A 741 0.84 29.50 25.61
CA PHE A 741 0.86 28.04 25.67
C PHE A 741 2.24 27.47 25.28
N TYR A 742 2.85 27.97 24.20
CA TYR A 742 4.18 27.54 23.77
C TYR A 742 5.25 27.83 24.82
N GLU A 743 5.27 29.05 25.36
CA GLU A 743 6.19 29.46 26.42
C GLU A 743 6.00 28.61 27.69
N GLN A 744 4.76 28.42 28.13
CA GLN A 744 4.44 27.73 29.38
C GLN A 744 4.71 26.23 29.33
N PHE A 745 4.38 25.55 28.23
CA PHE A 745 4.37 24.08 28.18
C PHE A 745 5.48 23.46 27.31
N LEU A 746 6.14 24.23 26.45
CA LEU A 746 7.23 23.73 25.58
C LEU A 746 8.60 24.36 25.90
N LEU A 747 8.66 25.60 26.37
CA LEU A 747 9.93 26.28 26.70
C LEU A 747 10.25 26.34 28.20
N SER A 748 9.26 26.48 29.08
CA SER A 748 9.46 26.55 30.53
C SER A 748 9.75 25.20 31.16
N ASN A 749 10.71 25.16 32.09
CA ASN A 749 11.02 23.95 32.88
C ASN A 749 10.01 23.67 34.01
N GLN A 750 9.11 24.60 34.34
CA GLN A 750 8.21 24.45 35.49
C GLN A 750 6.94 23.64 35.20
N ASN A 751 6.36 23.78 34.00
CA ASN A 751 5.08 23.16 33.63
C ASN A 751 5.20 22.14 32.48
N ARG A 752 6.41 21.86 32.02
CA ARG A 752 6.68 20.97 30.87
C ARG A 752 6.87 19.53 31.32
N SER A 753 6.01 18.64 30.82
CA SER A 753 6.17 17.18 30.95
C SER A 753 6.94 16.64 29.75
N LYS A 754 8.22 16.24 29.94
CA LYS A 754 9.08 15.66 28.90
C LYS A 754 9.38 14.19 29.21
N LEU A 755 9.19 13.31 28.22
CA LEU A 755 9.66 11.93 28.22
C LEU A 755 10.55 11.74 26.98
N ALA A 756 11.81 11.34 27.17
CA ALA A 756 12.73 11.01 26.09
C ALA A 756 13.07 9.50 26.15
N ILE A 757 12.88 8.80 25.04
CA ILE A 757 13.22 7.37 24.89
C ILE A 757 14.43 7.28 23.95
N GLN A 758 15.61 6.99 24.51
CA GLN A 758 16.86 6.90 23.77
C GLN A 758 17.19 5.42 23.47
N LEU A 759 17.29 5.08 22.18
CA LEU A 759 17.64 3.74 21.71
C LEU A 759 19.07 3.76 21.18
N PHE A 760 19.99 3.16 21.94
CA PHE A 760 21.42 3.12 21.59
C PHE A 760 21.74 2.01 20.58
N SER A 761 22.71 2.26 19.71
CA SER A 761 23.23 1.24 18.78
C SER A 761 23.92 0.09 19.53
N GLN A 762 23.87 -1.13 18.98
CA GLN A 762 24.57 -2.30 19.54
C GLN A 762 26.09 -2.10 19.66
N ASN A 763 26.67 -1.21 18.84
CA ASN A 763 28.11 -0.89 18.86
C ASN A 763 28.45 0.28 19.82
N TYR A 764 27.51 0.76 20.63
CA TYR A 764 27.73 1.89 21.54
C TYR A 764 28.48 1.47 22.81
N SER A 765 29.57 2.18 23.14
CA SER A 765 30.31 1.88 24.38
C SER A 765 29.50 2.30 25.61
N ARG A 766 29.35 1.38 26.58
CA ARG A 766 28.67 1.69 27.86
C ARG A 766 29.39 2.77 28.68
N THR A 767 30.68 3.00 28.44
CA THR A 767 31.50 3.98 29.17
C THR A 767 31.24 5.44 28.76
N SER A 768 30.48 5.69 27.69
CA SER A 768 30.15 7.03 27.19
C SER A 768 28.67 7.41 27.40
N LEU A 769 27.94 6.68 28.25
CA LEU A 769 26.59 7.11 28.66
C LEU A 769 26.69 8.38 29.53
N PRO A 770 25.97 9.47 29.21
CA PRO A 770 25.97 10.68 30.03
C PRO A 770 25.47 10.42 31.45
N ASP A 771 26.04 11.11 32.42
CA ASP A 771 25.64 10.97 33.83
C ASP A 771 24.29 11.66 34.05
N ALA A 772 23.23 10.86 34.14
CA ALA A 772 21.84 11.33 34.05
C ALA A 772 21.28 11.82 35.39
N SER A 773 22.00 12.72 36.06
CA SER A 773 21.57 13.35 37.32
C SER A 773 20.41 14.34 37.10
N GLY A 774 19.19 13.82 36.92
CA GLY A 774 17.99 14.64 36.77
C GLY A 774 16.73 13.94 36.23
N TYR A 775 16.83 12.71 35.70
CA TYR A 775 15.70 12.02 35.07
C TYR A 775 15.39 10.67 35.71
N ALA A 776 14.10 10.31 35.80
CA ALA A 776 13.68 8.98 36.22
C ALA A 776 14.12 7.92 35.18
N LYS A 777 15.06 7.07 35.58
CA LYS A 777 15.76 6.15 34.67
C LYS A 777 15.07 4.79 34.59
N ALA A 778 14.40 4.51 33.47
CA ALA A 778 13.99 3.16 33.09
C ALA A 778 14.93 2.62 31.98
N THR A 779 15.98 1.90 32.36
CA THR A 779 16.88 1.25 31.40
C THR A 779 16.45 -0.19 31.17
N VAL A 780 15.64 -0.42 30.13
CA VAL A 780 15.29 -1.78 29.70
C VAL A 780 16.45 -2.33 28.86
N ILE A 781 17.26 -3.19 29.47
CA ILE A 781 18.30 -3.96 28.76
C ILE A 781 17.66 -5.26 28.29
N LEU A 782 17.27 -5.31 27.01
CA LEU A 782 16.95 -6.59 26.37
C LEU A 782 18.24 -7.39 26.18
N LYS A 783 18.47 -8.39 27.03
CA LYS A 783 19.52 -9.39 26.81
C LYS A 783 18.96 -10.52 25.97
N ASP A 784 19.62 -10.86 24.86
CA ASP A 784 19.24 -12.02 24.05
C ASP A 784 19.37 -13.34 24.83
N GLU A 785 20.34 -13.43 25.75
CA GLU A 785 20.64 -14.63 26.53
C GLU A 785 19.45 -15.10 27.39
N ASP A 786 18.75 -14.17 28.07
CA ASP A 786 17.59 -14.49 28.92
C ASP A 786 16.42 -15.04 28.08
N ALA A 787 16.24 -14.55 26.86
CA ALA A 787 15.24 -15.03 25.92
C ALA A 787 15.66 -16.31 25.18
N HIS A 788 16.96 -16.60 25.09
CA HIS A 788 17.47 -17.80 24.42
C HIS A 788 17.34 -19.06 25.30
N GLN A 789 17.40 -18.90 26.63
CA GLN A 789 17.28 -20.01 27.58
C GLN A 789 15.84 -20.50 27.74
N GLN A 790 14.84 -19.61 27.69
CA GLN A 790 13.42 -20.01 27.68
C GLN A 790 13.01 -20.71 26.37
N ARG A 791 13.54 -20.26 25.21
CA ARG A 791 13.20 -20.81 23.88
C ARG A 791 13.58 -22.28 23.69
N GLN A 792 14.57 -22.83 24.41
CA GLN A 792 14.95 -24.24 24.28
C GLN A 792 13.85 -25.21 24.77
N ASN A 793 12.96 -24.79 25.68
CA ASN A 793 11.90 -25.64 26.20
C ASN A 793 10.70 -25.80 25.22
N TRP A 794 10.65 -25.00 24.15
CA TRP A 794 9.46 -24.86 23.29
C TRP A 794 9.55 -25.67 21.98
N THR A 795 10.66 -26.34 21.69
CA THR A 795 10.92 -26.99 20.39
C THR A 795 10.33 -28.41 20.22
N LYS A 796 9.18 -28.72 20.84
CA LYS A 796 8.54 -30.05 20.82
C LYS A 796 7.11 -30.08 20.26
N TRP A 797 6.76 -29.14 19.39
CA TRP A 797 5.45 -29.13 18.71
C TRP A 797 5.60 -29.50 17.23
N GLN A 798 4.85 -30.52 16.79
CA GLN A 798 4.69 -30.88 15.39
C GLN A 798 3.19 -30.96 15.07
N PHE A 799 2.77 -30.28 14.00
CA PHE A 799 1.41 -30.35 13.49
C PHE A 799 1.31 -31.42 12.40
N VAL A 800 0.31 -32.29 12.51
CA VAL A 800 -0.04 -33.29 11.50
C VAL A 800 -1.56 -33.28 11.33
N PRO A 801 -2.10 -32.88 10.16
CA PRO A 801 -3.54 -32.92 9.91
C PRO A 801 -3.99 -34.37 9.71
N LYS A 802 -5.18 -34.73 10.23
CA LYS A 802 -5.74 -36.08 10.05
C LYS A 802 -7.26 -36.10 9.89
N TYR A 803 -7.66 -36.32 8.63
CA TYR A 803 -8.93 -36.95 8.24
C TYR A 803 -10.22 -36.09 8.44
N PRO A 804 -11.42 -36.59 8.09
CA PRO A 804 -11.89 -36.41 6.73
C PRO A 804 -13.38 -35.94 6.70
N ILE A 805 -13.69 -34.80 6.06
CA ILE A 805 -15.08 -34.30 5.96
C ILE A 805 -16.00 -35.35 5.32
N GLN A 806 -16.85 -36.01 6.11
CA GLN A 806 -17.99 -36.78 5.62
C GLN A 806 -19.28 -36.16 6.14
N ASN A 807 -20.13 -35.77 5.17
CA ASN A 807 -21.57 -35.54 5.28
C ASN A 807 -22.07 -34.66 6.44
N PHE A 808 -22.36 -33.39 6.11
CA PHE A 808 -23.42 -32.64 6.76
C PHE A 808 -24.60 -32.49 5.79
N GLU A 809 -25.76 -33.02 6.18
CA GLU A 809 -27.09 -32.58 5.72
C GLU A 809 -27.58 -31.42 6.61
#